data_AF-A0A0V0YKH1-F1
#
_entry.id   AF-A0A0V0YKH1-F1
#
_cell.length_a   1.000
_cell.length_b   1.000
_cell.length_c   1.000
_cell.angle_alpha   90.00
_cell.angle_beta   90.00
_cell.angle_gamma   90.00
#
_symmetry.space_group_name_H-M   'P 1'
#
loop_
_entity.id
_entity.type
_entity.pdbx_description
1 polymer ?
#
loop_
_entity_poly.entity_id
_entity_poly.type
_entity_poly.pdbx_seq_one_letter_code
_entity_poly.pdbx_strand_id
1 'polypeptide(L)'
;MDLLLYPQKEAINKDLASIRPLRELCVQKLVDSLSSFVYANEEGLLQLRDDISLPLGVSEMVLSALKRKMLLKKRRVTKSIVNIMSNAEATPMFCLDLSNSDVDNSMLLSMLSSRKNLLTTLRISNCIKLTEPLNPELVRSMRLENLQILDLSYTAQIFVDWILKNHGTNKLAEMFSDDDSMLAEMNTNVLSPPSFSSDVESSSGTEKSFVGTQPLPLLTEAMPNVKALIFHNDGKYGPPDYVVDDFISQLLKPLPNLTYLDLSYWSQLGDLSCLTDHCQLTTLILHGVGRIQHAVDTICKMKTLRYLDISQHNRSIGDFVCPVTTLDRIIRSLPELTGLDISGTNLASNPTQQDLPRCEIDEDEEAEPHEHIETDIFGLRHLKHKLKFLGLFYTHASHYRLIPAETIAGELTESQVFVTIEHNIGRPMQLLGALNEAYQLYRYGDPNKAKEGLEYMVWVMRRHMTNSSIQIAASACIFYILRLVKLPVAERQAVIDILLTGMEQHSEITMIRNCCLSLCQFEIPQDMHNSYIRAMRLLLNMMEKFDDFMTQRIVVHVLNTMACHVEGEQKLAVGELHAVEKLLALICTKLQLGICDEVMEVAWSFLWNITDETPANCERFLAVNGMEVFYACSEKFEGKTELARNMMGLLGNVAEVSSLRANLMNANYIAVFLNLLRYSNEGIEISYNSAGFVIVVVLVNFKFGLQCFFLFLFLGVLAHLLSDGPEKWSVEGTSQEYVSQEIIKVVRQWPLDSRRYINYSSSCQFCIISRSFEPIIRLLRVSDNPAVHLWAVWALANLTTVNGKKSFLIFFV
;
A
#
# COMPACT_ATOMS: atom_id res chain seq x y z
N MET A 1 -13.88 22.04 -18.49
CA MET A 1 -15.05 21.37 -17.90
C MET A 1 -14.89 19.86 -17.93
N ASP A 2 -14.64 19.23 -19.09
CA ASP A 2 -14.33 17.78 -19.13
C ASP A 2 -13.08 17.39 -18.31
N LEU A 3 -12.08 18.28 -18.23
CA LEU A 3 -10.90 18.13 -17.35
C LEU A 3 -11.19 18.25 -15.84
N LEU A 4 -12.33 18.82 -15.44
CA LEU A 4 -12.76 18.91 -14.03
C LEU A 4 -13.60 17.70 -13.62
N LEU A 5 -14.41 17.18 -14.55
CA LEU A 5 -15.24 15.99 -14.36
C LEU A 5 -14.47 14.68 -14.51
N TYR A 6 -13.47 14.63 -15.41
CA TYR A 6 -12.68 13.43 -15.70
C TYR A 6 -11.20 13.74 -15.98
N PRO A 7 -10.41 14.27 -15.01
CA PRO A 7 -8.98 14.50 -15.22
C PRO A 7 -8.15 13.21 -15.42
N GLN A 8 -8.74 12.02 -15.25
CA GLN A 8 -7.99 10.82 -14.89
C GLN A 8 -8.00 9.70 -15.94
N LYS A 9 -8.83 9.81 -16.99
CA LYS A 9 -8.89 8.81 -18.07
C LYS A 9 -7.62 8.77 -18.93
N GLU A 10 -6.90 9.89 -19.04
CA GLU A 10 -5.57 9.94 -19.68
C GLU A 10 -4.43 9.43 -18.76
N ALA A 11 -4.67 9.27 -17.46
CA ALA A 11 -3.66 8.81 -16.50
C ALA A 11 -3.59 7.28 -16.41
N ILE A 12 -4.74 6.59 -16.47
CA ILE A 12 -4.83 5.13 -16.31
C ILE A 12 -4.13 4.40 -17.46
N ASN A 13 -4.31 4.86 -18.71
CA ASN A 13 -3.64 4.32 -19.90
C ASN A 13 -2.12 4.55 -19.96
N LYS A 14 -1.52 5.18 -18.94
CA LYS A 14 -0.07 5.43 -18.86
C LYS A 14 0.60 4.67 -17.70
N ASP A 15 -0.14 4.04 -16.79
CA ASP A 15 0.45 3.66 -15.50
C ASP A 15 1.12 2.27 -15.42
N LEU A 16 0.69 1.26 -16.20
CA LEU A 16 1.43 -0.01 -16.29
C LEU A 16 2.55 0.00 -17.34
N ALA A 17 2.38 0.78 -18.42
CA ALA A 17 3.29 0.75 -19.57
C ALA A 17 4.23 1.96 -19.68
N SER A 18 4.00 3.08 -18.98
CA SER A 18 4.94 4.21 -19.05
C SER A 18 6.00 4.11 -17.95
N ILE A 19 7.24 3.97 -18.41
CA ILE A 19 8.41 4.59 -17.76
C ILE A 19 7.93 5.93 -17.21
N ARG A 20 8.04 6.18 -15.90
CA ARG A 20 7.71 7.49 -15.31
C ARG A 20 8.25 8.55 -16.26
N PRO A 21 7.43 9.48 -16.78
CA PRO A 21 7.88 10.45 -17.77
C PRO A 21 9.20 11.05 -17.28
N LEU A 22 10.21 11.18 -18.16
CA LEU A 22 11.54 11.67 -17.76
C LEU A 22 11.44 12.94 -16.89
N ARG A 23 10.47 13.79 -17.20
CA ARG A 23 10.12 14.98 -16.43
C ARG A 23 9.76 14.71 -14.96
N GLU A 24 8.95 13.69 -14.67
CA GLU A 24 8.62 13.29 -13.29
C GLU A 24 9.82 12.71 -12.55
N LEU A 25 10.65 11.91 -13.22
CA LEU A 25 11.90 11.39 -12.64
C LEU A 25 12.86 12.53 -12.31
N CYS A 26 13.01 13.51 -13.21
CA CYS A 26 13.82 14.70 -12.99
C CYS A 26 13.28 15.53 -11.81
N VAL A 27 11.97 15.76 -11.72
CA VAL A 27 11.35 16.48 -10.60
C VAL A 27 11.55 15.72 -9.29
N GLN A 28 11.38 14.40 -9.29
CA GLN A 28 11.60 13.58 -8.10
C GLN A 28 13.07 13.67 -7.64
N LYS A 29 14.01 13.55 -8.58
CA LYS A 29 15.45 13.65 -8.28
C LYS A 29 15.84 15.05 -7.78
N LEU A 30 15.23 16.09 -8.34
CA LEU A 30 15.37 17.47 -7.88
C LEU A 30 14.90 17.56 -6.41
N VAL A 31 13.66 17.15 -6.11
CA VAL A 31 13.09 17.17 -4.74
C VAL A 31 13.87 16.29 -3.75
N ASP A 32 14.53 15.24 -4.21
CA ASP A 32 15.45 14.42 -3.41
C ASP A 32 16.75 15.13 -3.05
N SER A 33 17.11 16.15 -3.82
CA SER A 33 18.31 16.97 -3.64
C SER A 33 17.95 18.39 -3.19
N LEU A 34 16.95 18.54 -2.30
CA LEU A 34 16.39 19.85 -1.90
C LEU A 34 17.45 20.89 -1.48
N SER A 35 18.49 20.48 -0.77
CA SER A 35 19.58 21.35 -0.31
C SER A 35 20.42 21.96 -1.45
N SER A 36 20.34 21.41 -2.66
CA SER A 36 21.11 21.89 -3.81
C SER A 36 20.56 23.16 -4.44
N PHE A 37 19.26 23.47 -4.27
CA PHE A 37 18.60 24.60 -4.94
C PHE A 37 17.77 25.49 -4.01
N VAL A 38 17.77 25.21 -2.70
CA VAL A 38 17.00 25.96 -1.69
C VAL A 38 17.93 26.36 -0.54
N TYR A 39 17.68 27.53 0.06
CA TYR A 39 18.35 28.00 1.28
C TYR A 39 17.31 28.44 2.33
N ALA A 40 17.70 28.56 3.61
CA ALA A 40 16.85 29.13 4.64
C ALA A 40 17.09 30.65 4.71
N ASN A 41 16.03 31.44 4.63
CA ASN A 41 16.09 32.89 4.79
C ASN A 41 16.26 33.28 6.28
N GLU A 42 16.29 34.59 6.56
CA GLU A 42 16.48 35.12 7.93
C GLU A 42 15.38 34.68 8.92
N GLU A 43 14.18 34.38 8.41
CA GLU A 43 13.04 33.87 9.19
C GLU A 43 13.05 32.34 9.34
N GLY A 44 14.07 31.66 8.80
CA GLY A 44 14.17 30.19 8.78
C GLY A 44 13.23 29.51 7.77
N LEU A 45 12.62 30.27 6.86
CA LEU A 45 11.79 29.74 5.78
C LEU A 45 12.64 29.33 4.59
N LEU A 46 12.32 28.18 4.00
CA LEU A 46 12.98 27.70 2.80
C LEU A 46 12.62 28.60 1.61
N GLN A 47 13.63 29.00 0.84
CA GLN A 47 13.50 29.88 -0.31
C GLN A 47 14.33 29.32 -1.48
N LEU A 48 13.78 29.43 -2.70
CA LEU A 48 14.50 29.10 -3.93
C LEU A 48 15.72 30.03 -4.07
N ARG A 49 16.89 29.49 -4.44
CA ARG A 49 18.07 30.32 -4.70
C ARG A 49 17.81 31.32 -5.83
N ASP A 50 18.37 32.51 -5.70
CA ASP A 50 18.08 33.64 -6.61
C ASP A 50 18.57 33.39 -8.05
N ASP A 51 19.52 32.47 -8.26
CA ASP A 51 20.04 32.04 -9.56
C ASP A 51 19.19 30.96 -10.24
N ILE A 52 18.11 30.49 -9.58
CA ILE A 52 17.29 29.38 -10.06
C ILE A 52 15.86 29.85 -10.31
N SER A 53 15.37 29.59 -11.52
CA SER A 53 13.97 29.78 -11.90
C SER A 53 13.37 28.46 -12.36
N LEU A 54 12.16 28.14 -11.90
CA LEU A 54 11.40 26.97 -12.33
C LEU A 54 10.42 27.38 -13.45
N PRO A 55 10.47 26.75 -14.63
CA PRO A 55 9.54 27.06 -15.70
C PRO A 55 8.08 26.79 -15.32
N LEU A 56 7.18 27.47 -16.01
CA LEU A 56 5.73 27.24 -15.91
C LEU A 56 5.40 25.76 -16.16
N GLY A 57 4.51 25.20 -15.33
CA GLY A 57 4.21 23.77 -15.32
C GLY A 57 5.21 22.92 -14.54
N VAL A 58 6.48 23.33 -14.40
CA VAL A 58 7.48 22.61 -13.58
C VAL A 58 7.32 23.03 -12.12
N SER A 59 7.06 24.31 -11.87
CA SER A 59 6.74 24.86 -10.54
C SER A 59 5.62 24.07 -9.85
N GLU A 60 4.51 23.79 -10.56
CA GLU A 60 3.39 22.95 -10.08
C GLU A 60 3.83 21.53 -9.74
N MET A 61 4.64 20.91 -10.60
CA MET A 61 5.14 19.55 -10.36
C MET A 61 6.05 19.49 -9.15
N VAL A 62 6.94 20.47 -8.98
CA VAL A 62 7.86 20.54 -7.84
C VAL A 62 7.07 20.76 -6.54
N LEU A 63 6.09 21.68 -6.52
CA LEU A 63 5.24 21.88 -5.35
C LEU A 63 4.48 20.60 -4.99
N SER A 64 3.87 19.94 -5.99
CA SER A 64 3.16 18.67 -5.80
C SER A 64 4.07 17.56 -5.27
N ALA A 65 5.28 17.43 -5.80
CA ALA A 65 6.26 16.44 -5.36
C ALA A 65 6.79 16.72 -3.95
N LEU A 66 7.02 17.99 -3.59
CA LEU A 66 7.40 18.40 -2.23
C LEU A 66 6.30 18.07 -1.22
N LYS A 67 5.05 18.42 -1.54
CA LYS A 67 3.87 18.07 -0.70
C LYS A 67 3.77 16.56 -0.52
N ARG A 68 3.84 15.80 -1.62
CA ARG A 68 3.82 14.33 -1.59
C ARG A 68 4.90 13.75 -0.69
N LYS A 69 6.13 14.28 -0.77
CA LYS A 69 7.26 13.85 0.06
C LYS A 69 7.03 14.11 1.55
N MET A 70 6.38 15.21 1.93
CA MET A 70 6.02 15.47 3.32
C MET A 70 4.92 14.51 3.80
N LEU A 71 3.89 14.31 2.99
CA LEU A 71 2.78 13.40 3.31
C LEU A 71 3.24 11.94 3.45
N LEU A 72 4.15 11.47 2.60
CA LEU A 72 4.77 10.13 2.72
C LEU A 72 5.59 9.95 4.00
N LYS A 73 6.12 11.04 4.57
CA LYS A 73 6.78 11.03 5.88
C LYS A 73 5.81 11.19 7.04
N LYS A 74 4.50 11.17 6.79
CA LYS A 74 3.43 11.49 7.75
C LYS A 74 3.66 12.87 8.42
N ARG A 75 4.24 13.82 7.69
CA ARG A 75 4.49 15.20 8.14
C ARG A 75 3.50 16.13 7.45
N ARG A 76 3.06 17.16 8.16
CA ARG A 76 2.28 18.26 7.57
C ARG A 76 3.12 19.04 6.57
N VAL A 77 2.48 19.59 5.55
CA VAL A 77 3.13 20.53 4.62
C VAL A 77 3.30 21.85 5.35
N THR A 78 4.55 22.24 5.60
CA THR A 78 4.85 23.46 6.37
C THR A 78 4.88 24.72 5.48
N LYS A 79 4.67 25.89 6.09
CA LYS A 79 4.75 27.22 5.49
C LYS A 79 6.10 27.41 4.82
N SER A 80 7.15 26.88 5.45
CA SER A 80 8.51 26.84 4.93
C SER A 80 8.61 26.10 3.60
N ILE A 81 7.99 24.92 3.44
CA ILE A 81 7.98 24.19 2.16
C ILE A 81 7.23 24.96 1.07
N VAL A 82 6.10 25.58 1.42
CA VAL A 82 5.32 26.40 0.47
C VAL A 82 6.10 27.65 0.07
N ASN A 83 6.92 28.21 0.97
CA ASN A 83 7.65 29.46 0.75
C ASN A 83 8.73 29.35 -0.35
N ILE A 84 9.14 28.14 -0.69
CA ILE A 84 9.99 27.88 -1.87
C ILE A 84 9.34 28.46 -3.14
N MET A 85 8.00 28.48 -3.19
CA MET A 85 7.21 29.00 -4.29
C MET A 85 6.73 30.44 -4.08
N SER A 86 7.33 31.23 -3.17
CA SER A 86 6.84 32.58 -2.88
C SER A 86 7.12 33.59 -4.00
N ASN A 87 8.24 33.50 -4.71
CA ASN A 87 8.60 34.41 -5.79
C ASN A 87 7.85 34.08 -7.10
N ALA A 88 6.88 34.93 -7.47
CA ALA A 88 6.01 34.70 -8.63
C ALA A 88 6.74 34.73 -9.99
N GLU A 89 7.83 35.48 -10.09
CA GLU A 89 8.62 35.57 -11.32
C GLU A 89 9.52 34.34 -11.50
N ALA A 90 10.11 33.85 -10.42
CA ALA A 90 10.98 32.67 -10.44
C ALA A 90 10.20 31.35 -10.47
N THR A 91 8.97 31.32 -9.94
CA THR A 91 8.09 30.13 -9.92
C THR A 91 6.69 30.48 -10.45
N PRO A 92 6.55 30.79 -11.76
CA PRO A 92 5.26 31.05 -12.37
C PRO A 92 4.38 29.78 -12.35
N MET A 93 3.11 29.96 -12.00
CA MET A 93 2.14 28.86 -11.84
C MET A 93 0.73 29.31 -12.24
N PHE A 94 -0.03 28.43 -12.91
CA PHE A 94 -1.47 28.61 -13.16
C PHE A 94 -2.33 28.08 -12.00
N CYS A 95 -1.84 27.04 -11.32
CA CYS A 95 -2.52 26.35 -10.24
C CYS A 95 -1.75 26.50 -8.94
N LEU A 96 -2.33 27.19 -7.97
CA LEU A 96 -1.79 27.32 -6.62
C LEU A 96 -2.52 26.35 -5.69
N ASP A 97 -1.90 25.20 -5.46
CA ASP A 97 -2.42 24.16 -4.56
C ASP A 97 -1.75 24.22 -3.18
N LEU A 98 -2.40 24.92 -2.27
CA LEU A 98 -1.99 25.07 -0.86
C LEU A 98 -2.66 24.03 0.04
N SER A 99 -3.47 23.12 -0.49
CA SER A 99 -4.26 22.21 0.34
C SER A 99 -3.41 21.36 1.28
N ASN A 100 -3.93 21.08 2.49
CA ASN A 100 -3.25 20.34 3.57
C ASN A 100 -1.93 20.97 4.05
N SER A 101 -1.82 22.30 3.99
CA SER A 101 -0.68 23.05 4.52
C SER A 101 -1.05 23.89 5.74
N ASP A 102 -0.04 24.35 6.47
CA ASP A 102 -0.19 25.30 7.58
C ASP A 102 0.08 26.75 7.12
N VAL A 103 -0.25 27.06 5.86
CA VAL A 103 -0.24 28.43 5.35
C VAL A 103 -1.23 29.29 6.15
N ASP A 104 -0.77 30.48 6.53
CA ASP A 104 -1.58 31.50 7.19
C ASP A 104 -2.12 32.53 6.20
N ASN A 105 -3.01 33.39 6.69
CA ASN A 105 -3.66 34.42 5.88
C ASN A 105 -2.67 35.38 5.22
N SER A 106 -1.59 35.76 5.92
CA SER A 106 -0.59 36.70 5.41
C SER A 106 0.10 36.15 4.16
N MET A 107 0.47 34.87 4.19
CA MET A 107 1.14 34.23 3.08
C MET A 107 0.18 33.94 1.93
N LEU A 108 -1.06 33.50 2.22
CA LEU A 108 -2.08 33.35 1.18
C LEU A 108 -2.28 34.65 0.41
N LEU A 109 -2.48 35.76 1.10
CA LEU A 109 -2.70 37.08 0.51
C LEU A 109 -1.49 37.56 -0.30
N SER A 110 -0.27 37.35 0.21
CA SER A 110 0.98 37.67 -0.50
C SER A 110 1.13 36.86 -1.80
N MET A 111 0.86 35.55 -1.75
CA MET A 111 0.98 34.67 -2.91
C MET A 111 -0.08 34.97 -3.99
N LEU A 112 -1.30 35.32 -3.58
CA LEU A 112 -2.38 35.71 -4.49
C LEU A 112 -2.10 37.07 -5.13
N SER A 113 -1.67 38.06 -4.35
CA SER A 113 -1.40 39.42 -4.84
C SER A 113 -0.29 39.45 -5.89
N SER A 114 0.78 38.67 -5.67
CA SER A 114 1.91 38.55 -6.60
C SER A 114 1.58 37.78 -7.89
N ARG A 115 0.48 37.02 -7.93
CA ARG A 115 0.10 36.14 -9.06
C ARG A 115 -1.28 36.43 -9.65
N LYS A 116 -1.87 37.59 -9.34
CA LYS A 116 -3.25 37.92 -9.69
C LYS A 116 -3.60 37.79 -11.18
N ASN A 117 -2.63 38.02 -12.06
CA ASN A 117 -2.81 37.97 -13.51
C ASN A 117 -2.56 36.56 -14.11
N LEU A 118 -1.97 35.62 -13.37
CA LEU A 118 -1.60 34.29 -13.87
C LEU A 118 -2.52 33.19 -13.34
N LEU A 119 -3.02 33.32 -12.12
CA LEU A 119 -3.75 32.24 -11.45
C LEU A 119 -5.10 31.95 -12.11
N THR A 120 -5.30 30.70 -12.51
CA THR A 120 -6.58 30.16 -12.98
C THR A 120 -7.23 29.23 -11.97
N THR A 121 -6.43 28.64 -11.06
CA THR A 121 -6.90 27.67 -10.06
C THR A 121 -6.29 27.96 -8.70
N LEU A 122 -7.14 28.01 -7.67
CA LEU A 122 -6.75 28.12 -6.27
C LEU A 122 -7.34 26.96 -5.48
N ARG A 123 -6.49 26.22 -4.77
CA ARG A 123 -6.93 25.22 -3.79
C ARG A 123 -6.34 25.53 -2.42
N ILE A 124 -7.22 25.75 -1.46
CA ILE A 124 -6.83 26.02 -0.06
C ILE A 124 -7.42 24.99 0.90
N SER A 125 -7.83 23.83 0.39
CA SER A 125 -8.54 22.81 1.15
C SER A 125 -7.79 22.35 2.41
N ASN A 126 -8.47 22.23 3.54
CA ASN A 126 -7.88 21.75 4.80
C ASN A 126 -6.62 22.54 5.25
N CYS A 127 -6.60 23.85 5.05
CA CYS A 127 -5.56 24.74 5.59
C CYS A 127 -5.94 25.20 7.00
N ILE A 128 -5.46 24.49 8.01
CA ILE A 128 -5.89 24.66 9.42
C ILE A 128 -5.46 25.99 10.05
N LYS A 129 -4.43 26.65 9.52
CA LYS A 129 -3.92 27.94 10.04
C LYS A 129 -4.56 29.17 9.35
N LEU A 130 -5.50 28.95 8.44
CA LEU A 130 -6.37 30.03 7.96
C LEU A 130 -7.45 30.24 9.03
N THR A 131 -7.21 31.15 9.96
CA THR A 131 -8.04 31.32 11.17
C THR A 131 -8.61 32.73 11.36
N GLU A 132 -7.98 33.76 10.78
CA GLU A 132 -8.45 35.16 10.91
C GLU A 132 -9.24 35.62 9.69
N PRO A 133 -10.11 36.65 9.82
CA PRO A 133 -10.74 37.29 8.68
C PRO A 133 -9.67 37.85 7.73
N LEU A 134 -9.73 37.45 6.46
CA LEU A 134 -8.93 38.06 5.40
C LEU A 134 -9.21 39.56 5.38
N ASN A 135 -8.16 40.40 5.33
CA ASN A 135 -8.30 41.85 5.39
C ASN A 135 -9.32 42.34 4.33
N PRO A 136 -10.48 42.90 4.74
CA PRO A 136 -11.57 43.29 3.84
C PRO A 136 -11.17 44.30 2.76
N GLU A 137 -10.26 45.23 3.08
CA GLU A 137 -9.77 46.23 2.12
C GLU A 137 -8.87 45.56 1.07
N LEU A 138 -8.06 44.59 1.49
CA LEU A 138 -7.18 43.86 0.59
C LEU A 138 -7.99 42.92 -0.31
N VAL A 139 -8.96 42.17 0.22
CA VAL A 139 -9.86 41.30 -0.56
C VAL A 139 -10.60 42.10 -1.63
N ARG A 140 -11.14 43.28 -1.28
CA ARG A 140 -11.80 44.16 -2.27
C ARG A 140 -10.85 44.73 -3.32
N SER A 141 -9.58 44.94 -2.97
CA SER A 141 -8.55 45.40 -3.91
C SER A 141 -8.00 44.28 -4.80
N MET A 142 -8.09 43.03 -4.34
CA MET A 142 -7.65 41.85 -5.08
C MET A 142 -8.69 41.50 -6.14
N ARG A 143 -8.40 41.82 -7.40
CA ARG A 143 -9.21 41.37 -8.54
C ARG A 143 -8.53 40.18 -9.21
N LEU A 144 -8.97 38.98 -8.89
CA LEU A 144 -8.48 37.73 -9.47
C LEU A 144 -9.33 37.36 -10.69
N GLU A 145 -9.29 38.20 -11.72
CA GLU A 145 -10.18 38.10 -12.89
C GLU A 145 -9.94 36.84 -13.74
N ASN A 146 -8.75 36.26 -13.68
CA ASN A 146 -8.41 35.03 -14.42
C ASN A 146 -8.75 33.73 -13.66
N LEU A 147 -9.15 33.84 -12.39
CA LEU A 147 -9.44 32.67 -11.58
C LEU A 147 -10.75 32.02 -12.02
N GLN A 148 -10.69 30.73 -12.37
CA GLN A 148 -11.82 29.95 -12.87
C GLN A 148 -12.22 28.82 -11.92
N ILE A 149 -11.28 28.27 -11.15
CA ILE A 149 -11.52 27.13 -10.26
C ILE A 149 -11.11 27.51 -8.83
N LEU A 150 -12.04 27.33 -7.90
CA LEU A 150 -11.85 27.59 -6.47
C LEU A 150 -12.22 26.36 -5.65
N ASP A 151 -11.29 25.88 -4.83
CA ASP A 151 -11.52 24.77 -3.89
C ASP A 151 -11.30 25.25 -2.44
N LEU A 152 -12.42 25.30 -1.70
CA LEU A 152 -12.54 25.74 -0.31
C LEU A 152 -12.81 24.57 0.65
N SER A 153 -12.63 23.33 0.22
CA SER A 153 -13.04 22.15 0.98
C SER A 153 -12.39 22.09 2.37
N TYR A 154 -13.17 21.88 3.43
CA TYR A 154 -12.70 21.84 4.82
C TYR A 154 -11.96 23.12 5.26
N THR A 155 -12.37 24.27 4.71
CA THR A 155 -11.90 25.60 5.14
C THR A 155 -12.99 26.45 5.77
N ALA A 156 -14.10 25.85 6.20
CA ALA A 156 -15.24 26.57 6.76
C ALA A 156 -14.86 27.45 7.97
N GLN A 157 -13.77 27.11 8.68
CA GLN A 157 -13.16 27.92 9.74
C GLN A 157 -12.81 29.35 9.33
N ILE A 158 -12.50 29.62 8.05
CA ILE A 158 -12.21 30.99 7.57
C ILE A 158 -13.45 31.90 7.60
N PHE A 159 -14.64 31.32 7.76
CA PHE A 159 -15.91 32.01 7.77
C PHE A 159 -16.55 32.10 9.16
N VAL A 160 -15.89 31.58 10.21
CA VAL A 160 -16.42 31.58 11.58
C VAL A 160 -16.84 32.98 12.02
N ASP A 161 -15.98 33.98 11.85
CA ASP A 161 -16.29 35.38 12.20
C ASP A 161 -17.50 35.97 11.45
N TRP A 162 -17.70 35.58 10.18
CA TRP A 162 -18.89 35.97 9.44
C TRP A 162 -20.15 35.36 10.07
N ILE A 163 -20.07 34.10 10.52
CA ILE A 163 -21.16 33.41 11.22
C ILE A 163 -21.43 34.12 12.56
N LEU A 164 -20.38 34.46 13.31
CA LEU A 164 -20.48 35.13 14.62
C LEU A 164 -21.13 36.52 14.51
N LYS A 165 -20.68 37.33 13.55
CA LYS A 165 -21.08 38.75 13.43
C LYS A 165 -22.46 38.95 12.81
N ASN A 166 -22.88 38.08 11.89
CA ASN A 166 -24.16 38.25 11.20
C ASN A 166 -25.33 37.53 11.88
N HIS A 167 -25.08 36.53 12.75
CA HIS A 167 -26.17 35.68 13.27
C HIS A 167 -26.15 35.40 14.78
N GLY A 168 -25.22 35.97 15.56
CA GLY A 168 -25.25 35.97 17.03
C GLY A 168 -24.90 34.63 17.69
N THR A 169 -24.23 34.67 18.84
CA THR A 169 -23.62 33.50 19.49
C THR A 169 -24.32 33.12 20.79
N ASN A 170 -24.80 31.89 20.93
CA ASN A 170 -25.08 31.30 22.25
C ASN A 170 -24.61 29.84 22.42
N LYS A 171 -23.76 29.29 21.52
CA LYS A 171 -23.22 27.93 21.69
C LYS A 171 -21.80 27.69 21.13
N LEU A 172 -20.90 28.66 21.26
CA LEU A 172 -19.48 28.48 20.88
C LEU A 172 -18.56 28.02 22.02
N ALA A 173 -19.05 28.02 23.26
CA ALA A 173 -18.26 27.48 24.37
C ALA A 173 -18.01 25.96 24.22
N GLU A 174 -18.91 25.21 23.55
CA GLU A 174 -18.76 23.78 23.31
C GLU A 174 -17.87 23.44 22.09
N MET A 175 -17.74 24.34 21.09
CA MET A 175 -16.94 24.09 19.87
C MET A 175 -15.43 24.14 20.10
N PHE A 176 -14.99 24.72 21.21
CA PHE A 176 -13.58 24.86 21.59
C PHE A 176 -13.26 24.30 22.97
N SER A 177 -14.21 23.66 23.68
CA SER A 177 -13.97 23.11 25.03
C SER A 177 -13.56 21.64 25.07
N ASP A 178 -13.73 20.87 24.00
CA ASP A 178 -13.34 19.46 23.97
C ASP A 178 -12.58 19.15 22.67
N ASP A 179 -11.25 19.32 22.68
CA ASP A 179 -10.29 18.40 22.06
C ASP A 179 -8.81 18.84 22.15
N ASP A 180 -8.37 19.32 23.31
CA ASP A 180 -6.94 19.25 23.67
C ASP A 180 -6.52 17.85 24.17
N SER A 181 -7.45 16.87 24.19
CA SER A 181 -7.15 15.48 24.58
C SER A 181 -6.73 14.55 23.43
N MET A 182 -6.93 14.95 22.16
CA MET A 182 -6.55 14.14 21.00
C MET A 182 -5.18 14.50 20.40
N LEU A 183 -4.43 15.42 21.03
CA LEU A 183 -3.04 15.73 20.70
C LEU A 183 -2.01 15.05 21.63
N ALA A 184 -2.46 14.19 22.57
CA ALA A 184 -1.63 13.60 23.62
C ALA A 184 -1.28 12.11 23.47
N GLU A 185 -1.60 11.44 22.36
CA GLU A 185 -1.17 10.04 22.11
C GLU A 185 0.05 9.89 21.17
N MET A 186 0.79 10.96 20.92
CA MET A 186 2.12 10.88 20.31
C MET A 186 3.10 11.87 20.94
N ASN A 187 3.48 11.65 22.20
CA ASN A 187 4.81 11.96 22.74
C ASN A 187 4.94 11.41 24.17
N THR A 188 5.72 10.35 24.33
CA THR A 188 6.08 9.79 25.63
C THR A 188 7.19 10.59 26.31
N ASN A 189 7.07 10.72 27.64
CA ASN A 189 8.09 11.04 28.65
C ASN A 189 8.78 12.42 28.57
N VAL A 190 8.59 13.23 29.63
CA VAL A 190 9.64 13.72 30.56
C VAL A 190 9.08 14.84 31.48
N LEU A 191 9.13 14.58 32.79
CA LEU A 191 9.26 15.46 33.98
C LEU A 191 8.32 16.68 34.19
N SER A 192 7.52 16.63 35.28
CA SER A 192 6.98 17.77 36.07
C SER A 192 8.11 18.61 36.71
N PRO A 193 7.92 19.82 37.35
CA PRO A 193 6.74 20.46 37.98
C PRO A 193 6.74 22.04 37.82
N PRO A 194 6.19 22.92 38.72
CA PRO A 194 5.05 22.88 39.65
C PRO A 194 3.96 23.99 39.41
N SER A 195 2.83 23.80 40.09
CA SER A 195 1.68 24.68 40.32
C SER A 195 1.97 26.13 40.73
N PHE A 196 1.15 27.09 40.26
CA PHE A 196 0.79 28.29 41.04
C PHE A 196 -0.66 28.76 40.77
N SER A 197 -1.17 29.43 41.79
CA SER A 197 -2.53 29.78 42.20
C SER A 197 -3.34 30.74 41.30
N SER A 198 -4.65 30.57 41.43
CA SER A 198 -5.75 31.56 41.39
C SER A 198 -5.39 33.03 41.25
N ASP A 199 -6.19 33.78 40.47
CA ASP A 199 -7.10 34.77 41.04
C ASP A 199 -8.21 35.18 40.04
N VAL A 200 -9.43 35.19 40.58
CA VAL A 200 -10.66 35.63 39.93
C VAL A 200 -10.85 37.09 40.28
N GLU A 201 -10.94 37.98 39.29
CA GLU A 201 -11.58 39.28 39.48
C GLU A 201 -12.61 39.56 38.40
N SER A 202 -13.85 39.61 38.87
CA SER A 202 -15.03 40.08 38.19
C SER A 202 -14.98 41.59 37.97
N SER A 203 -15.24 42.04 36.75
CA SER A 203 -15.72 43.41 36.55
C SER A 203 -16.80 43.46 35.46
N SER A 204 -18.00 43.80 35.94
CA SER A 204 -19.18 44.19 35.18
C SER A 204 -18.92 45.46 34.37
N GLY A 205 -19.35 45.52 33.11
CA GLY A 205 -19.34 46.77 32.37
C GLY A 205 -19.84 46.71 30.93
N THR A 206 -21.08 47.16 30.74
CA THR A 206 -21.64 47.78 29.52
C THR A 206 -21.88 46.93 28.28
N GLU A 207 -23.16 46.57 28.10
CA GLU A 207 -23.80 46.37 26.81
C GLU A 207 -23.48 47.55 25.87
N LYS A 208 -22.72 47.30 24.80
CA LYS A 208 -22.68 48.18 23.64
C LYS A 208 -23.65 47.63 22.60
N SER A 209 -24.75 48.35 22.41
CA SER A 209 -25.60 48.27 21.23
C SER A 209 -24.76 48.42 19.96
N PHE A 210 -24.62 47.35 19.17
CA PHE A 210 -23.93 47.41 17.89
C PHE A 210 -24.90 47.89 16.79
N VAL A 211 -24.67 49.14 16.37
CA VAL A 211 -25.29 49.76 15.20
C VAL A 211 -24.56 49.29 13.94
N GLY A 212 -25.32 48.70 13.01
CA GLY A 212 -25.05 48.57 11.58
C GLY A 212 -23.61 48.29 11.13
N THR A 213 -23.25 47.03 10.93
CA THR A 213 -22.05 46.64 10.18
C THR A 213 -22.46 45.87 8.93
N GLN A 214 -22.04 46.36 7.76
CA GLN A 214 -22.13 45.60 6.50
C GLN A 214 -21.46 44.22 6.67
N PRO A 215 -21.98 43.16 6.02
CA PRO A 215 -21.38 41.83 6.10
C PRO A 215 -19.92 41.88 5.64
N LEU A 216 -19.05 41.14 6.34
CA LEU A 216 -17.65 40.99 5.95
C LEU A 216 -17.57 40.43 4.52
N PRO A 217 -16.76 41.03 3.63
CA PRO A 217 -16.66 40.57 2.25
C PRO A 217 -16.05 39.17 2.22
N LEU A 218 -16.74 38.23 1.57
CA LEU A 218 -16.24 36.88 1.41
C LEU A 218 -15.13 36.85 0.35
N LEU A 219 -14.22 35.89 0.44
CA LEU A 219 -13.13 35.71 -0.54
C LEU A 219 -13.65 35.58 -1.98
N THR A 220 -14.88 35.07 -2.15
CA THR A 220 -15.55 34.94 -3.45
C THR A 220 -15.82 36.29 -4.13
N GLU A 221 -15.92 37.40 -3.39
CA GLU A 221 -16.06 38.75 -3.96
C GLU A 221 -14.85 39.19 -4.79
N ALA A 222 -13.66 38.68 -4.47
CA ALA A 222 -12.42 38.96 -5.21
C ALA A 222 -12.31 38.18 -6.54
N MET A 223 -13.24 37.23 -6.79
CA MET A 223 -13.09 36.17 -7.79
C MET A 223 -14.36 36.02 -8.69
N PRO A 224 -14.84 37.09 -9.35
CA PRO A 224 -16.16 37.09 -10.01
C PRO A 224 -16.29 36.16 -11.24
N ASN A 225 -15.17 35.68 -11.78
CA ASN A 225 -15.12 34.85 -12.99
C ASN A 225 -14.96 33.35 -12.69
N VAL A 226 -15.09 32.94 -11.43
CA VAL A 226 -15.08 31.53 -11.04
C VAL A 226 -16.22 30.79 -11.74
N LYS A 227 -15.88 29.69 -12.39
CA LYS A 227 -16.79 28.79 -13.10
C LYS A 227 -17.03 27.49 -12.33
N ALA A 228 -16.07 27.09 -11.50
CA ALA A 228 -16.15 25.88 -10.69
C ALA A 228 -15.80 26.17 -9.23
N LEU A 229 -16.76 25.88 -8.34
CA LEU A 229 -16.58 25.96 -6.89
C LEU A 229 -16.69 24.57 -6.29
N ILE A 230 -15.68 24.17 -5.51
CA ILE A 230 -15.66 22.93 -4.72
C ILE A 230 -15.60 23.34 -3.25
N PHE A 231 -16.56 22.88 -2.46
CA PHE A 231 -16.60 23.20 -1.04
C PHE A 231 -17.16 22.02 -0.24
N HIS A 232 -16.30 21.05 0.06
CA HIS A 232 -16.67 19.95 0.95
C HIS A 232 -16.66 20.38 2.41
N ASN A 233 -17.53 19.79 3.22
CA ASN A 233 -17.61 20.06 4.66
C ASN A 233 -18.05 18.80 5.40
N ASP A 234 -17.28 18.28 6.36
CA ASP A 234 -17.61 17.07 7.13
C ASP A 234 -18.33 17.38 8.47
N GLY A 235 -18.78 18.62 8.66
CA GLY A 235 -19.51 19.06 9.85
C GLY A 235 -18.64 19.49 11.03
N LYS A 236 -17.31 19.36 10.95
CA LYS A 236 -16.42 19.75 12.07
C LYS A 236 -16.32 21.26 12.30
N TYR A 237 -16.38 22.05 11.23
CA TYR A 237 -16.18 23.51 11.28
C TYR A 237 -17.22 24.29 10.45
N GLY A 238 -18.38 23.68 10.19
CA GLY A 238 -19.44 24.26 9.36
C GLY A 238 -20.27 25.33 10.07
N PRO A 239 -20.98 26.20 9.31
CA PRO A 239 -22.02 27.04 9.88
C PRO A 239 -23.10 26.17 10.53
N PRO A 240 -23.71 26.64 11.63
CA PRO A 240 -24.85 25.96 12.23
C PRO A 240 -25.96 25.74 11.20
N ASP A 241 -26.66 24.62 11.37
CA ASP A 241 -27.74 24.13 10.52
C ASP A 241 -28.80 25.19 10.15
N TYR A 242 -29.10 26.15 11.04
CA TYR A 242 -30.14 27.16 10.83
C TYR A 242 -29.70 28.39 10.02
N VAL A 243 -28.39 28.56 9.76
CA VAL A 243 -27.82 29.68 8.96
C VAL A 243 -27.10 29.22 7.71
N VAL A 244 -27.07 27.91 7.45
CA VAL A 244 -26.35 27.34 6.31
C VAL A 244 -26.86 27.89 4.96
N ASP A 245 -28.17 28.08 4.81
CA ASP A 245 -28.76 28.56 3.56
C ASP A 245 -28.37 30.01 3.27
N ASP A 246 -28.46 30.89 4.27
CA ASP A 246 -28.00 32.29 4.18
C ASP A 246 -26.50 32.37 3.85
N PHE A 247 -25.70 31.49 4.47
CA PHE A 247 -24.27 31.43 4.22
C PHE A 247 -23.94 31.01 2.79
N ILE A 248 -24.54 29.92 2.29
CA ILE A 248 -24.33 29.45 0.93
C ILE A 248 -24.81 30.51 -0.07
N SER A 249 -25.96 31.14 0.19
CA SER A 249 -26.47 32.25 -0.63
C SER A 249 -25.47 33.40 -0.75
N GLN A 250 -24.87 33.85 0.37
CA GLN A 250 -23.85 34.90 0.34
C GLN A 250 -22.53 34.45 -0.31
N LEU A 251 -22.14 33.19 -0.15
CA LEU A 251 -20.95 32.64 -0.79
C LEU A 251 -21.06 32.62 -2.32
N LEU A 252 -22.23 32.23 -2.84
CA LEU A 252 -22.48 32.03 -4.26
C LEU A 252 -22.84 33.31 -5.00
N LYS A 253 -23.52 34.26 -4.35
CA LYS A 253 -23.97 35.53 -4.96
C LYS A 253 -22.88 36.30 -5.75
N PRO A 254 -21.61 36.36 -5.32
CA PRO A 254 -20.54 37.02 -6.08
C PRO A 254 -20.06 36.25 -7.33
N LEU A 255 -20.57 35.05 -7.60
CA LEU A 255 -20.09 34.11 -8.62
C LEU A 255 -21.14 33.89 -9.75
N PRO A 256 -21.47 34.92 -10.55
CA PRO A 256 -22.56 34.83 -11.53
C PRO A 256 -22.31 33.86 -12.70
N ASN A 257 -21.04 33.48 -12.92
CA ASN A 257 -20.62 32.63 -14.05
C ASN A 257 -20.45 31.15 -13.64
N LEU A 258 -20.99 30.76 -12.48
CA LEU A 258 -20.83 29.42 -11.95
C LEU A 258 -21.55 28.40 -12.85
N THR A 259 -20.79 27.40 -13.28
CA THR A 259 -21.26 26.32 -14.18
C THR A 259 -21.08 24.94 -13.56
N TYR A 260 -20.22 24.83 -12.53
CA TYR A 260 -19.96 23.64 -11.73
C TYR A 260 -19.96 23.98 -10.24
N LEU A 261 -20.72 23.25 -9.45
CA LEU A 261 -20.80 23.40 -8.00
C LEU A 261 -20.75 22.03 -7.32
N ASP A 262 -19.79 21.86 -6.41
CA ASP A 262 -19.66 20.67 -5.57
C ASP A 262 -19.75 21.06 -4.08
N LEU A 263 -20.83 20.61 -3.45
CA LEU A 263 -21.13 20.79 -2.02
C LEU A 263 -21.18 19.43 -1.31
N SER A 264 -20.29 18.50 -1.66
CA SER A 264 -20.26 17.17 -1.06
C SER A 264 -20.01 17.20 0.46
N TYR A 265 -20.52 16.17 1.14
CA TYR A 265 -20.33 15.83 2.56
C TYR A 265 -21.04 16.72 3.59
N TRP A 266 -21.74 17.79 3.17
CA TRP A 266 -22.46 18.66 4.10
C TRP A 266 -23.55 17.92 4.89
N SER A 267 -23.65 18.18 6.20
CA SER A 267 -24.68 17.58 7.06
C SER A 267 -26.10 17.91 6.57
N GLN A 268 -26.34 19.16 6.17
CA GLN A 268 -27.53 19.63 5.47
C GLN A 268 -27.25 20.96 4.76
N LEU A 269 -28.07 21.29 3.77
CA LEU A 269 -27.93 22.50 2.94
C LEU A 269 -29.23 23.31 2.81
N GLY A 270 -30.26 23.00 3.61
CA GLY A 270 -31.58 23.62 3.44
C GLY A 270 -32.24 23.22 2.12
N ASP A 271 -33.01 24.14 1.52
CA ASP A 271 -33.70 23.92 0.24
C ASP A 271 -32.88 24.37 -0.99
N LEU A 272 -31.71 24.98 -0.76
CA LEU A 272 -30.81 25.51 -1.79
C LEU A 272 -31.48 26.52 -2.74
N SER A 273 -32.52 27.24 -2.28
CA SER A 273 -33.31 28.17 -3.10
C SER A 273 -32.45 29.20 -3.87
N CYS A 274 -31.32 29.62 -3.28
CA CYS A 274 -30.32 30.51 -3.90
C CYS A 274 -29.71 29.99 -5.22
N LEU A 275 -29.78 28.70 -5.50
CA LEU A 275 -29.31 28.12 -6.76
C LEU A 275 -30.20 28.47 -7.95
N THR A 276 -31.46 28.87 -7.72
CA THR A 276 -32.36 29.27 -8.81
C THR A 276 -31.88 30.52 -9.56
N ASP A 277 -31.12 31.39 -8.90
CA ASP A 277 -30.49 32.57 -9.50
C ASP A 277 -29.31 32.22 -10.42
N HIS A 278 -28.78 31.00 -10.34
CA HIS A 278 -27.61 30.53 -11.08
C HIS A 278 -28.02 29.74 -12.33
N CYS A 279 -28.73 30.39 -13.27
CA CYS A 279 -29.28 29.75 -14.46
C CYS A 279 -28.24 29.18 -15.44
N GLN A 280 -26.94 29.38 -15.21
CA GLN A 280 -25.86 28.80 -16.02
C GLN A 280 -25.30 27.50 -15.42
N LEU A 281 -25.76 27.09 -14.24
CA LEU A 281 -25.24 25.89 -13.59
C LEU A 281 -25.58 24.65 -14.42
N THR A 282 -24.54 23.88 -14.78
CA THR A 282 -24.66 22.66 -15.59
C THR A 282 -24.31 21.40 -14.80
N THR A 283 -23.55 21.53 -13.71
CA THR A 283 -23.13 20.42 -12.86
C THR A 283 -23.36 20.78 -11.40
N LEU A 284 -24.10 19.91 -10.70
CA LEU A 284 -24.34 20.01 -9.28
C LEU A 284 -24.00 18.67 -8.60
N ILE A 285 -23.06 18.71 -7.65
CA ILE A 285 -22.63 17.55 -6.87
C ILE A 285 -23.00 17.76 -5.40
N LEU A 286 -23.84 16.87 -4.89
CA LEU A 286 -24.36 16.83 -3.53
C LEU A 286 -24.07 15.47 -2.87
N HIS A 287 -22.91 14.88 -3.21
CA HIS A 287 -22.53 13.57 -2.70
C HIS A 287 -22.44 13.57 -1.18
N GLY A 288 -23.11 12.62 -0.52
CA GLY A 288 -23.03 12.49 0.94
C GLY A 288 -23.71 13.63 1.71
N VAL A 289 -24.55 14.45 1.05
CA VAL A 289 -25.29 15.52 1.70
C VAL A 289 -26.50 14.95 2.42
N GLY A 290 -26.73 15.34 3.68
CA GLY A 290 -27.92 14.92 4.41
C GLY A 290 -29.19 15.68 4.01
N ARG A 291 -30.35 15.03 4.13
CA ARG A 291 -31.69 15.59 3.89
C ARG A 291 -31.89 16.25 2.52
N ILE A 292 -31.27 15.71 1.46
CA ILE A 292 -31.40 16.21 0.07
C ILE A 292 -32.85 16.35 -0.41
N GLN A 293 -33.77 15.56 0.15
CA GLN A 293 -35.21 15.66 -0.11
C GLN A 293 -35.77 17.10 -0.04
N HIS A 294 -35.24 17.97 0.82
CA HIS A 294 -35.68 19.37 0.92
C HIS A 294 -35.25 20.22 -0.29
N ALA A 295 -34.17 19.85 -0.97
CA ALA A 295 -33.65 20.56 -2.13
C ALA A 295 -34.25 20.07 -3.47
N VAL A 296 -35.01 18.97 -3.49
CA VAL A 296 -35.52 18.39 -4.74
C VAL A 296 -36.38 19.37 -5.54
N ASP A 297 -37.25 20.15 -4.87
CA ASP A 297 -38.08 21.15 -5.54
C ASP A 297 -37.24 22.24 -6.22
N THR A 298 -36.13 22.64 -5.60
CA THR A 298 -35.19 23.59 -6.18
C THR A 298 -34.43 22.96 -7.34
N ILE A 299 -33.91 21.74 -7.17
CA ILE A 299 -33.22 20.99 -8.23
C ILE A 299 -34.12 20.87 -9.47
N CYS A 300 -35.40 20.53 -9.31
CA CYS A 300 -36.37 20.44 -10.41
C CYS A 300 -36.57 21.77 -11.18
N LYS A 301 -36.25 22.92 -10.59
CA LYS A 301 -36.31 24.23 -11.29
C LYS A 301 -35.07 24.51 -12.14
N MET A 302 -33.96 23.79 -11.94
CA MET A 302 -32.67 24.05 -12.60
C MET A 302 -32.59 23.39 -13.99
N LYS A 303 -33.28 23.96 -14.98
CA LYS A 303 -33.46 23.35 -16.31
C LYS A 303 -32.19 23.14 -17.13
N THR A 304 -31.11 23.85 -16.80
CA THR A 304 -29.79 23.76 -17.47
C THR A 304 -28.88 22.66 -16.93
N LEU A 305 -29.29 21.95 -15.87
CA LEU A 305 -28.48 20.87 -15.30
C LEU A 305 -28.29 19.73 -16.29
N ARG A 306 -27.03 19.39 -16.53
CA ARG A 306 -26.57 18.29 -17.38
C ARG A 306 -26.03 17.12 -16.57
N TYR A 307 -25.50 17.41 -15.39
CA TYR A 307 -24.97 16.41 -14.47
C TYR A 307 -25.47 16.68 -13.05
N LEU A 308 -26.12 15.69 -12.45
CA LEU A 308 -26.60 15.74 -11.08
C LEU A 308 -26.04 14.55 -10.31
N ASP A 309 -25.36 14.80 -9.20
CA ASP A 309 -24.94 13.76 -8.26
C ASP A 309 -25.61 14.02 -6.90
N ILE A 310 -26.47 13.09 -6.51
CA ILE A 310 -27.14 13.03 -5.20
C ILE A 310 -26.82 11.71 -4.48
N SER A 311 -25.69 11.11 -4.84
CA SER A 311 -25.23 9.83 -4.31
C SER A 311 -24.85 9.92 -2.85
N GLN A 312 -24.86 8.79 -2.16
CA GLN A 312 -24.71 8.70 -0.71
C GLN A 312 -23.65 7.69 -0.32
N HIS A 313 -22.90 8.03 0.73
CA HIS A 313 -21.91 7.14 1.34
C HIS A 313 -22.49 6.25 2.42
N ASN A 314 -23.61 6.67 3.00
CA ASN A 314 -24.29 5.98 4.08
C ASN A 314 -25.77 5.85 3.74
N ARG A 315 -26.27 4.60 3.75
CA ARG A 315 -27.66 4.29 3.44
C ARG A 315 -28.65 5.01 4.36
N SER A 316 -28.29 5.25 5.62
CA SER A 316 -29.18 5.89 6.60
C SER A 316 -29.58 7.32 6.24
N ILE A 317 -28.81 8.00 5.40
CA ILE A 317 -29.09 9.37 4.92
C ILE A 317 -29.54 9.40 3.45
N GLY A 318 -29.63 8.24 2.79
CA GLY A 318 -29.96 8.10 1.37
C GLY A 318 -31.34 7.53 1.05
N ASP A 319 -32.20 7.39 2.06
CA ASP A 319 -33.58 6.93 1.88
C ASP A 319 -34.51 8.10 1.59
N PHE A 320 -35.05 8.14 0.37
CA PHE A 320 -36.09 9.06 -0.05
C PHE A 320 -37.48 8.51 0.28
N VAL A 321 -38.39 9.42 0.63
CA VAL A 321 -39.83 9.13 0.70
C VAL A 321 -40.39 9.12 -0.72
N CYS A 322 -41.14 8.08 -1.08
CA CYS A 322 -41.62 7.86 -2.45
C CYS A 322 -40.47 7.96 -3.48
N PRO A 323 -39.45 7.08 -3.38
CA PRO A 323 -38.23 7.16 -4.18
C PRO A 323 -38.49 7.15 -5.69
N VAL A 324 -39.41 6.32 -6.17
CA VAL A 324 -39.69 6.17 -7.60
C VAL A 324 -40.35 7.43 -8.15
N THR A 325 -41.33 7.97 -7.44
CA THR A 325 -42.00 9.23 -7.80
C THR A 325 -41.03 10.40 -7.76
N THR A 326 -40.13 10.42 -6.78
CA THR A 326 -39.10 11.46 -6.66
C THR A 326 -38.13 11.42 -7.83
N LEU A 327 -37.63 10.24 -8.19
CA LEU A 327 -36.75 10.06 -9.34
C LEU A 327 -37.45 10.48 -10.64
N ASP A 328 -38.69 10.05 -10.84
CA ASP A 328 -39.49 10.41 -12.01
C ASP A 328 -39.67 11.94 -12.12
N ARG A 329 -39.96 12.60 -11.00
CA ARG A 329 -40.11 14.07 -10.94
C ARG A 329 -38.81 14.78 -11.34
N ILE A 330 -37.67 14.31 -10.86
CA ILE A 330 -36.35 14.85 -11.23
C ILE A 330 -36.14 14.71 -12.74
N ILE A 331 -36.38 13.51 -13.29
CA ILE A 331 -36.17 13.23 -14.72
C ILE A 331 -37.07 14.10 -15.61
N ARG A 332 -38.37 14.18 -15.34
CA ARG A 332 -39.30 15.04 -16.09
C ARG A 332 -38.91 16.51 -16.04
N SER A 333 -38.34 16.94 -14.91
CA SER A 333 -38.01 18.32 -14.65
C SER A 333 -36.70 18.78 -15.31
N LEU A 334 -35.78 17.87 -15.63
CA LEU A 334 -34.42 18.19 -16.09
C LEU A 334 -34.20 17.74 -17.56
N PRO A 335 -34.59 18.56 -18.55
CA PRO A 335 -34.57 18.14 -19.95
C PRO A 335 -33.17 17.98 -20.55
N GLU A 336 -32.16 18.70 -20.03
CA GLU A 336 -30.77 18.62 -20.50
C GLU A 336 -29.93 17.56 -19.76
N LEU A 337 -30.52 16.76 -18.87
CA LEU A 337 -29.79 15.81 -18.05
C LEU A 337 -29.11 14.73 -18.92
N THR A 338 -27.80 14.57 -18.75
CA THR A 338 -26.98 13.56 -19.45
C THR A 338 -26.20 12.67 -18.49
N GLY A 339 -25.99 13.10 -17.24
CA GLY A 339 -25.36 12.30 -16.20
C GLY A 339 -26.13 12.38 -14.91
N LEU A 340 -26.33 11.23 -14.27
CA LEU A 340 -27.01 11.13 -12.98
C LEU A 340 -26.25 10.16 -12.08
N ASP A 341 -25.91 10.56 -10.87
CA ASP A 341 -25.42 9.64 -9.83
C ASP A 341 -26.43 9.56 -8.68
N ILE A 342 -26.98 8.37 -8.46
CA ILE A 342 -27.90 8.03 -7.38
C ILE A 342 -27.34 6.87 -6.54
N SER A 343 -26.04 6.58 -6.65
CA SER A 343 -25.36 5.51 -5.91
C SER A 343 -25.62 5.62 -4.41
N GLY A 344 -25.85 4.49 -3.74
CA GLY A 344 -26.12 4.44 -2.30
C GLY A 344 -27.49 4.98 -1.86
N THR A 345 -28.40 5.30 -2.78
CA THR A 345 -29.78 5.73 -2.47
C THR A 345 -30.81 4.64 -2.79
N ASN A 346 -32.03 4.81 -2.31
CA ASN A 346 -33.17 3.96 -2.67
C ASN A 346 -33.94 4.41 -3.93
N LEU A 347 -33.47 5.44 -4.66
CA LEU A 347 -34.21 6.05 -5.80
C LEU A 347 -34.48 5.08 -6.95
N ALA A 348 -33.62 4.09 -7.16
CA ALA A 348 -33.79 3.07 -8.19
C ALA A 348 -34.59 1.84 -7.72
N SER A 349 -35.30 1.94 -6.59
CA SER A 349 -36.12 0.86 -6.05
C SER A 349 -37.31 0.51 -6.96
N ASN A 350 -37.90 -0.67 -6.72
CA ASN A 350 -39.17 -1.03 -7.33
C ASN A 350 -40.34 -0.20 -6.74
N PRO A 351 -41.34 0.15 -7.56
CA PRO A 351 -42.49 0.94 -7.11
C PRO A 351 -43.34 0.18 -6.09
N THR A 352 -43.91 0.91 -5.13
CA THR A 352 -44.95 0.40 -4.23
C THR A 352 -46.31 0.97 -4.62
N GLN A 353 -47.41 0.43 -4.09
CA GLN A 353 -48.76 0.95 -4.41
C GLN A 353 -48.94 2.45 -4.10
N GLN A 354 -48.18 2.98 -3.14
CA GLN A 354 -48.20 4.39 -2.73
C GLN A 354 -47.13 5.24 -3.43
N ASP A 355 -46.23 4.60 -4.19
CA ASP A 355 -45.09 5.22 -4.88
C ASP A 355 -45.08 4.82 -6.36
N LEU A 356 -46.21 5.09 -7.01
CA LEU A 356 -46.37 4.99 -8.45
C LEU A 356 -46.48 6.41 -8.98
N PRO A 357 -45.56 6.84 -9.87
CA PRO A 357 -45.72 8.09 -10.59
C PRO A 357 -47.09 8.11 -11.25
N ARG A 358 -47.92 9.10 -10.92
CA ARG A 358 -49.21 9.26 -11.60
C ARG A 358 -48.89 9.63 -13.04
N CYS A 359 -49.38 8.83 -13.99
CA CYS A 359 -49.57 9.34 -15.35
C CYS A 359 -50.68 10.38 -15.25
N GLU A 360 -50.32 11.62 -14.94
CA GLU A 360 -51.14 12.74 -15.37
C GLU A 360 -51.12 12.64 -16.89
N ILE A 361 -52.22 12.12 -17.45
CA ILE A 361 -52.52 12.30 -18.86
C ILE A 361 -52.75 13.80 -18.93
N ASP A 362 -51.75 14.56 -19.34
CA ASP A 362 -51.97 15.94 -19.76
C ASP A 362 -52.94 15.85 -20.93
N GLU A 363 -54.23 16.13 -20.67
CA GLU A 363 -55.30 16.09 -21.68
C GLU A 363 -55.08 17.11 -22.82
N ASP A 364 -54.01 17.92 -22.75
CA ASP A 364 -53.74 19.06 -23.63
C ASP A 364 -52.40 18.99 -24.42
N GLU A 365 -51.58 17.93 -24.29
CA GLU A 365 -50.40 17.76 -25.17
C GLU A 365 -50.65 16.61 -26.16
N GLU A 366 -50.83 16.97 -27.44
CA GLU A 366 -50.65 16.06 -28.58
C GLU A 366 -49.22 15.50 -28.52
N ALA A 367 -49.01 14.44 -27.74
CA ALA A 367 -47.71 13.81 -27.57
C ALA A 367 -47.24 13.31 -28.93
N GLU A 368 -46.22 13.96 -29.49
CA GLU A 368 -45.44 13.37 -30.57
C GLU A 368 -45.04 11.94 -30.17
N PRO A 369 -44.98 10.99 -31.12
CA PRO A 369 -44.59 9.62 -30.83
C PRO A 369 -43.11 9.59 -30.42
N HIS A 370 -42.81 9.96 -29.19
CA HIS A 370 -41.49 9.86 -28.61
C HIS A 370 -41.20 8.38 -28.35
N GLU A 371 -40.06 7.93 -28.88
CA GLU A 371 -39.55 6.59 -28.69
C GLU A 371 -39.20 6.40 -27.20
N HIS A 372 -40.15 5.91 -26.40
CA HIS A 372 -39.93 5.68 -24.98
C HIS A 372 -38.73 4.77 -24.76
N ILE A 373 -37.81 5.18 -23.88
CA ILE A 373 -36.66 4.36 -23.56
C ILE A 373 -37.10 3.20 -22.70
N GLU A 374 -36.90 1.98 -23.21
CA GLU A 374 -37.14 0.76 -22.47
C GLU A 374 -36.17 0.68 -21.28
N THR A 375 -36.70 0.65 -20.07
CA THR A 375 -35.92 0.53 -18.84
C THR A 375 -36.64 -0.24 -17.74
N ASP A 376 -35.86 -1.04 -17.02
CA ASP A 376 -36.30 -1.76 -15.82
C ASP A 376 -36.36 -0.83 -14.59
N ILE A 377 -35.74 0.36 -14.64
CA ILE A 377 -35.73 1.33 -13.53
C ILE A 377 -36.93 2.26 -13.69
N PHE A 378 -37.97 2.06 -12.87
CA PHE A 378 -39.27 2.67 -13.08
C PHE A 378 -39.25 4.21 -13.10
N GLY A 379 -38.47 4.83 -12.21
CA GLY A 379 -38.34 6.30 -12.15
C GLY A 379 -37.56 6.93 -13.32
N LEU A 380 -36.99 6.12 -14.22
CA LEU A 380 -36.25 6.59 -15.40
C LEU A 380 -37.04 6.48 -16.71
N ARG A 381 -38.30 6.03 -16.68
CA ARG A 381 -39.10 5.75 -17.89
C ARG A 381 -39.44 6.98 -18.73
N HIS A 382 -39.41 8.17 -18.15
CA HIS A 382 -39.64 9.44 -18.86
C HIS A 382 -38.37 10.09 -19.40
N LEU A 383 -37.23 9.37 -19.40
CA LEU A 383 -36.03 9.83 -20.09
C LEU A 383 -36.29 9.96 -21.60
N LYS A 384 -35.89 11.09 -22.18
CA LYS A 384 -35.98 11.36 -23.62
C LYS A 384 -34.83 10.74 -24.42
N HIS A 385 -33.65 10.62 -23.81
CA HIS A 385 -32.45 10.04 -24.39
C HIS A 385 -31.70 9.23 -23.33
N LYS A 386 -30.91 8.24 -23.76
CA LYS A 386 -30.06 7.48 -22.84
C LYS A 386 -29.07 8.43 -22.17
N LEU A 387 -28.84 8.24 -20.87
CA LEU A 387 -27.84 9.01 -20.15
C LEU A 387 -26.44 8.61 -20.64
N LYS A 388 -25.52 9.56 -20.70
CA LYS A 388 -24.10 9.27 -20.93
C LYS A 388 -23.48 8.56 -19.73
N PHE A 389 -23.92 8.92 -18.52
CA PHE A 389 -23.46 8.34 -17.27
C PHE A 389 -24.62 8.08 -16.30
N LEU A 390 -24.65 6.91 -15.69
CA LEU A 390 -25.57 6.59 -14.60
C LEU A 390 -24.83 5.86 -13.47
N GLY A 391 -24.84 6.44 -12.27
CA GLY A 391 -24.29 5.85 -11.06
C GLY A 391 -25.35 5.06 -10.28
N LEU A 392 -25.13 3.76 -10.14
CA LEU A 392 -26.04 2.78 -9.51
C LEU A 392 -25.36 1.96 -8.43
N PHE A 393 -24.13 2.30 -8.03
CA PHE A 393 -23.37 1.53 -7.06
C PHE A 393 -24.14 1.46 -5.73
N TYR A 394 -24.38 0.27 -5.19
CA TYR A 394 -25.17 0.03 -3.98
C TYR A 394 -26.63 0.51 -4.04
N THR A 395 -27.22 0.52 -5.23
CA THR A 395 -28.67 0.74 -5.41
C THR A 395 -29.46 -0.57 -5.60
N HIS A 396 -28.76 -1.70 -5.76
CA HIS A 396 -29.29 -2.98 -6.24
C HIS A 396 -29.81 -2.99 -7.69
N ALA A 397 -29.97 -1.83 -8.34
CA ALA A 397 -30.48 -1.71 -9.71
C ALA A 397 -29.39 -1.88 -10.78
N SER A 398 -28.10 -1.90 -10.41
CA SER A 398 -26.98 -2.14 -11.33
C SER A 398 -27.00 -3.53 -11.98
N HIS A 399 -27.78 -4.46 -11.41
CA HIS A 399 -28.01 -5.81 -11.93
C HIS A 399 -29.14 -5.90 -12.97
N TYR A 400 -29.87 -4.82 -13.21
CA TYR A 400 -30.97 -4.82 -14.16
C TYR A 400 -30.47 -4.97 -15.59
N ARG A 401 -31.33 -5.52 -16.46
CA ARG A 401 -30.95 -5.83 -17.85
C ARG A 401 -31.03 -4.59 -18.72
N LEU A 402 -32.06 -3.77 -18.52
CA LEU A 402 -32.34 -2.58 -19.33
C LEU A 402 -32.05 -1.31 -18.52
N ILE A 403 -30.77 -0.96 -18.47
CA ILE A 403 -30.28 0.28 -17.85
C ILE A 403 -30.11 1.35 -18.96
N PRO A 404 -30.75 2.52 -18.85
CA PRO A 404 -30.85 3.50 -19.94
C PRO A 404 -29.63 4.43 -19.98
N ALA A 405 -28.41 3.86 -19.98
CA ALA A 405 -27.16 4.63 -19.97
C ALA A 405 -26.05 4.00 -20.82
N GLU A 406 -25.14 4.83 -21.34
CA GLU A 406 -23.94 4.40 -22.06
C GLU A 406 -22.84 3.90 -21.12
N THR A 407 -22.58 4.65 -20.05
CA THR A 407 -21.59 4.32 -19.01
C THR A 407 -22.29 4.13 -17.67
N ILE A 408 -22.04 3.00 -17.01
CA ILE A 408 -22.72 2.62 -15.77
C ILE A 408 -21.66 2.41 -14.68
N ALA A 409 -21.72 3.18 -13.59
CA ALA A 409 -21.00 2.85 -12.36
C ALA A 409 -21.88 1.89 -11.54
N GLY A 410 -21.37 0.69 -11.28
CA GLY A 410 -22.07 -0.35 -10.53
C GLY A 410 -21.13 -1.43 -10.00
N GLU A 411 -21.71 -2.56 -9.61
CA GLU A 411 -21.03 -3.66 -8.92
C GLU A 411 -21.15 -5.04 -9.63
N LEU A 412 -21.91 -5.17 -10.71
CA LEU A 412 -22.19 -6.48 -11.33
C LEU A 412 -21.00 -7.05 -12.13
N THR A 413 -20.30 -6.21 -12.88
CA THR A 413 -19.24 -6.65 -13.83
C THR A 413 -17.96 -5.87 -13.64
N GLU A 414 -16.82 -6.41 -14.12
CA GLU A 414 -15.54 -5.70 -14.12
C GLU A 414 -15.65 -4.31 -14.76
N SER A 415 -16.36 -4.19 -15.89
CA SER A 415 -16.53 -2.90 -16.57
C SER A 415 -17.29 -1.88 -15.72
N GLN A 416 -18.33 -2.32 -15.00
CA GLN A 416 -19.07 -1.43 -14.10
C GLN A 416 -18.20 -1.02 -12.89
N VAL A 417 -17.47 -1.97 -12.31
CA VAL A 417 -16.59 -1.73 -11.16
C VAL A 417 -15.44 -0.79 -11.53
N PHE A 418 -14.89 -0.89 -12.74
CA PHE A 418 -13.86 0.03 -13.23
C PHE A 418 -14.39 1.47 -13.30
N VAL A 419 -15.58 1.67 -13.87
CA VAL A 419 -16.24 2.99 -13.89
C VAL A 419 -16.50 3.48 -12.46
N THR A 420 -16.93 2.60 -11.54
CA THR A 420 -17.12 2.95 -10.13
C THR A 420 -15.82 3.39 -9.46
N ILE A 421 -14.71 2.68 -9.72
CA ILE A 421 -13.38 3.02 -9.22
C ILE A 421 -12.90 4.37 -9.79
N GLU A 422 -13.06 4.60 -11.10
CA GLU A 422 -12.73 5.89 -11.74
C GLU A 422 -13.49 7.04 -11.10
N HIS A 423 -14.81 6.87 -10.98
CA HIS A 423 -15.70 7.90 -10.47
C HIS A 423 -15.44 8.22 -9.00
N ASN A 424 -15.12 7.21 -8.19
CA ASN A 424 -14.93 7.34 -6.75
C ASN A 424 -13.46 7.45 -6.32
N ILE A 425 -12.52 7.68 -7.23
CA ILE A 425 -11.09 7.77 -6.88
C ILE A 425 -10.79 8.85 -5.84
N GLY A 426 -11.60 9.93 -5.78
CA GLY A 426 -11.49 10.99 -4.77
C GLY A 426 -12.29 10.73 -3.48
N ARG A 427 -13.05 9.63 -3.41
CA ARG A 427 -14.03 9.31 -2.35
C ARG A 427 -13.64 7.99 -1.66
N PRO A 428 -12.79 8.02 -0.61
CA PRO A 428 -12.16 6.82 -0.06
C PRO A 428 -13.13 5.73 0.42
N MET A 429 -14.29 6.10 0.98
CA MET A 429 -15.27 5.13 1.50
C MET A 429 -15.94 4.35 0.37
N GLN A 430 -16.36 5.02 -0.71
CA GLN A 430 -16.96 4.40 -1.89
C GLN A 430 -15.93 3.59 -2.65
N LEU A 431 -14.72 4.14 -2.80
CA LEU A 431 -13.64 3.44 -3.47
C LEU A 431 -13.34 2.12 -2.76
N LEU A 432 -13.31 2.12 -1.42
CA LEU A 432 -13.16 0.88 -0.64
C LEU A 432 -14.29 -0.12 -0.92
N GLY A 433 -15.54 0.33 -1.00
CA GLY A 433 -16.67 -0.49 -1.43
C GLY A 433 -16.44 -1.09 -2.82
N ALA A 434 -16.07 -0.28 -3.80
CA ALA A 434 -15.81 -0.74 -5.17
C ALA A 434 -14.66 -1.75 -5.25
N LEU A 435 -13.60 -1.57 -4.46
CA LEU A 435 -12.49 -2.53 -4.36
C LEU A 435 -12.94 -3.84 -3.69
N ASN A 436 -13.87 -3.80 -2.75
CA ASN A 436 -14.43 -5.01 -2.16
C ASN A 436 -15.27 -5.80 -3.18
N GLU A 437 -16.03 -5.13 -4.04
CA GLU A 437 -16.74 -5.81 -5.14
C GLU A 437 -15.76 -6.35 -6.19
N ALA A 438 -14.72 -5.58 -6.55
CA ALA A 438 -13.63 -6.06 -7.41
C ALA A 438 -13.00 -7.34 -6.83
N TYR A 439 -12.76 -7.35 -5.52
CA TYR A 439 -12.23 -8.51 -4.82
C TYR A 439 -13.14 -9.74 -4.94
N GLN A 440 -14.46 -9.57 -4.79
CA GLN A 440 -15.40 -10.69 -4.97
C GLN A 440 -15.35 -11.23 -6.40
N LEU A 441 -15.31 -10.34 -7.40
CA LEU A 441 -15.21 -10.72 -8.82
C LEU A 441 -13.94 -11.52 -9.12
N TYR A 442 -12.78 -11.10 -8.60
CA TYR A 442 -11.52 -11.83 -8.83
C TYR A 442 -11.38 -13.11 -8.01
N ARG A 443 -12.01 -13.18 -6.84
CA ARG A 443 -11.92 -14.36 -5.96
C ARG A 443 -12.88 -15.47 -6.35
N TYR A 444 -14.10 -15.12 -6.73
CA TYR A 444 -15.20 -16.09 -6.93
C TYR A 444 -15.84 -16.02 -8.31
N GLY A 445 -15.59 -14.96 -9.08
CA GLY A 445 -16.12 -14.78 -10.42
C GLY A 445 -15.26 -15.43 -11.51
N ASP A 446 -15.66 -15.17 -12.76
CA ASP A 446 -14.92 -15.55 -13.96
C ASP A 446 -14.50 -14.27 -14.72
N PRO A 447 -13.43 -13.61 -14.25
CA PRO A 447 -12.98 -12.33 -14.80
C PRO A 447 -12.39 -12.50 -16.20
N ASN A 448 -12.76 -11.60 -17.11
CA ASN A 448 -12.26 -11.55 -18.49
C ASN A 448 -11.43 -10.30 -18.80
N LYS A 449 -11.32 -9.36 -17.85
CA LYS A 449 -10.57 -8.10 -17.96
C LYS A 449 -9.49 -7.95 -16.88
N ALA A 450 -8.95 -9.07 -16.39
CA ALA A 450 -7.97 -9.08 -15.30
C ALA A 450 -6.73 -8.18 -15.55
N LYS A 451 -6.25 -8.04 -16.79
CA LYS A 451 -5.14 -7.12 -17.10
C LYS A 451 -5.52 -5.65 -16.85
N GLU A 452 -6.67 -5.22 -17.36
CA GLU A 452 -7.21 -3.88 -17.13
C GLU A 452 -7.49 -3.68 -15.62
N GLY A 453 -8.00 -4.70 -14.94
CA GLY A 453 -8.16 -4.69 -13.49
C GLY A 453 -6.87 -4.43 -12.72
N LEU A 454 -5.76 -5.03 -13.15
CA LEU A 454 -4.44 -4.76 -12.56
C LEU A 454 -4.03 -3.30 -12.71
N GLU A 455 -4.34 -2.68 -13.85
CA GLU A 455 -4.08 -1.25 -14.12
C GLU A 455 -4.82 -0.36 -13.13
N TYR A 456 -6.09 -0.65 -12.88
CA TYR A 456 -6.86 0.03 -11.85
C TYR A 456 -6.29 -0.17 -10.45
N MET A 457 -5.90 -1.39 -10.07
CA MET A 457 -5.36 -1.63 -8.73
C MET A 457 -4.04 -0.89 -8.49
N VAL A 458 -3.13 -0.91 -9.47
CA VAL A 458 -1.85 -0.19 -9.39
C VAL A 458 -2.10 1.32 -9.30
N TRP A 459 -3.01 1.85 -10.13
CA TRP A 459 -3.39 3.25 -10.12
C TRP A 459 -3.98 3.69 -8.77
N VAL A 460 -4.92 2.90 -8.23
CA VAL A 460 -5.53 3.13 -6.91
C VAL A 460 -4.47 3.13 -5.81
N MET A 461 -3.57 2.15 -5.80
CA MET A 461 -2.51 2.07 -4.79
C MET A 461 -1.54 3.26 -4.88
N ARG A 462 -1.19 3.72 -6.09
CA ARG A 462 -0.35 4.92 -6.28
C ARG A 462 -1.06 6.19 -5.83
N ARG A 463 -2.37 6.28 -6.03
CA ARG A 463 -3.14 7.48 -5.69
C ARG A 463 -3.42 7.60 -4.20
N HIS A 464 -3.53 6.48 -3.51
CA HIS A 464 -3.92 6.36 -2.09
C HIS A 464 -2.85 5.74 -1.21
N MET A 465 -1.58 6.14 -1.40
CA MET A 465 -0.43 5.56 -0.70
C MET A 465 -0.51 5.62 0.82
N THR A 466 -1.25 6.57 1.40
CA THR A 466 -1.36 6.77 2.85
C THR A 466 -2.60 6.12 3.47
N ASN A 467 -3.54 5.60 2.67
CA ASN A 467 -4.78 4.99 3.18
C ASN A 467 -4.62 3.47 3.27
N SER A 468 -4.50 2.93 4.49
CA SER A 468 -4.22 1.51 4.68
C SER A 468 -5.36 0.60 4.21
N SER A 469 -6.62 0.97 4.44
CA SER A 469 -7.78 0.17 4.01
C SER A 469 -7.82 -0.01 2.49
N ILE A 470 -7.55 1.05 1.73
CA ILE A 470 -7.48 1.00 0.26
C ILE A 470 -6.30 0.14 -0.20
N GLN A 471 -5.12 0.29 0.42
CA GLN A 471 -3.94 -0.51 0.07
C GLN A 471 -4.18 -2.01 0.33
N ILE A 472 -4.83 -2.35 1.45
CA ILE A 472 -5.18 -3.72 1.80
C ILE A 472 -6.15 -4.32 0.77
N ALA A 473 -7.22 -3.60 0.43
CA ALA A 473 -8.22 -4.08 -0.53
C ALA A 473 -7.64 -4.24 -1.94
N ALA A 474 -6.89 -3.24 -2.43
CA ALA A 474 -6.28 -3.29 -3.75
C ALA A 474 -5.18 -4.38 -3.84
N SER A 475 -4.32 -4.53 -2.83
CA SER A 475 -3.32 -5.61 -2.81
C SER A 475 -3.95 -7.01 -2.75
N ALA A 476 -5.11 -7.15 -2.09
CA ALA A 476 -5.88 -8.38 -2.09
C ALA A 476 -6.39 -8.74 -3.50
N CYS A 477 -6.85 -7.74 -4.27
CA CYS A 477 -7.23 -7.94 -5.67
C CYS A 477 -6.03 -8.35 -6.53
N ILE A 478 -4.90 -7.65 -6.40
CA ILE A 478 -3.65 -7.96 -7.15
C ILE A 478 -3.24 -9.42 -6.95
N PHE A 479 -3.32 -9.93 -5.71
CA PHE A 479 -2.98 -11.33 -5.41
C PHE A 479 -3.76 -12.35 -6.26
N TYR A 480 -5.05 -12.12 -6.50
CA TYR A 480 -5.88 -12.98 -7.35
C TYR A 480 -5.63 -12.72 -8.83
N ILE A 481 -5.55 -11.44 -9.23
CA ILE A 481 -5.33 -11.02 -10.62
C ILE A 481 -4.03 -11.61 -11.19
N LEU A 482 -2.94 -11.62 -10.42
CA LEU A 482 -1.63 -12.11 -10.87
C LEU A 482 -1.65 -13.57 -11.36
N ARG A 483 -2.60 -14.39 -10.90
CA ARG A 483 -2.77 -15.78 -11.35
C ARG A 483 -3.46 -15.91 -12.71
N LEU A 484 -4.11 -14.84 -13.16
CA LEU A 484 -4.96 -14.78 -14.34
C LEU A 484 -4.26 -14.10 -15.53
N VAL A 485 -3.16 -13.39 -15.27
CA VAL A 485 -2.48 -12.55 -16.27
C VAL A 485 -1.06 -13.02 -16.53
N LYS A 486 -0.61 -12.85 -17.77
CA LYS A 486 0.80 -12.98 -18.14
C LYS A 486 1.35 -11.61 -18.49
N LEU A 487 2.28 -11.12 -17.69
CA LEU A 487 2.81 -9.76 -17.79
C LEU A 487 4.25 -9.80 -18.32
N PRO A 488 4.69 -8.82 -19.13
CA PRO A 488 6.11 -8.59 -19.41
C PRO A 488 6.92 -8.26 -18.14
N VAL A 489 8.24 -8.49 -18.18
CA VAL A 489 9.16 -8.23 -17.04
C VAL A 489 8.99 -6.81 -16.46
N ALA A 490 8.88 -5.79 -17.32
CA ALA A 490 8.75 -4.40 -16.89
C ALA A 490 7.45 -4.14 -16.11
N GLU A 491 6.32 -4.71 -16.55
CA GLU A 491 5.04 -4.61 -15.84
C GLU A 491 5.11 -5.35 -14.50
N ARG A 492 5.75 -6.53 -14.46
CA ARG A 492 5.97 -7.28 -13.20
C ARG A 492 6.80 -6.48 -12.19
N GLN A 493 7.89 -5.86 -12.65
CA GLN A 493 8.72 -4.98 -11.82
C GLN A 493 7.94 -3.79 -11.26
N ALA A 494 7.06 -3.17 -12.07
CA ALA A 494 6.21 -2.07 -11.61
C ALA A 494 5.20 -2.53 -10.53
N VAL A 495 4.66 -3.74 -10.64
CA VAL A 495 3.78 -4.34 -9.63
C VAL A 495 4.55 -4.66 -8.35
N ILE A 496 5.75 -5.25 -8.45
CA ILE A 496 6.61 -5.50 -7.29
C ILE A 496 6.91 -4.18 -6.57
N ASP A 497 7.27 -3.14 -7.31
CA ASP A 497 7.58 -1.84 -6.73
C ASP A 497 6.40 -1.22 -5.97
N ILE A 498 5.17 -1.33 -6.48
CA ILE A 498 4.00 -0.80 -5.77
C ILE A 498 3.67 -1.62 -4.52
N LEU A 499 3.80 -2.95 -4.57
CA LEU A 499 3.58 -3.83 -3.41
C LEU A 499 4.60 -3.56 -2.30
N LEU A 500 5.89 -3.46 -2.64
CA LEU A 500 6.96 -3.12 -1.68
C LEU A 500 6.74 -1.73 -1.09
N THR A 501 6.31 -0.76 -1.90
CA THR A 501 6.00 0.58 -1.41
C THR A 501 4.82 0.56 -0.43
N GLY A 502 3.79 -0.22 -0.73
CA GLY A 502 2.65 -0.41 0.18
C GLY A 502 3.08 -0.99 1.52
N MET A 503 3.92 -2.04 1.51
CA MET A 503 4.46 -2.66 2.73
C MET A 503 5.42 -1.76 3.53
N GLU A 504 6.10 -0.81 2.88
CA GLU A 504 6.94 0.19 3.57
C GLU A 504 6.10 1.22 4.34
N GLN A 505 4.92 1.55 3.83
CA GLN A 505 4.04 2.57 4.42
C GLN A 505 3.08 1.98 5.48
N HIS A 506 2.67 0.73 5.27
CA HIS A 506 1.62 0.05 6.01
C HIS A 506 2.14 -1.26 6.58
N SER A 507 1.93 -1.46 7.88
CA SER A 507 2.47 -2.59 8.63
C SER A 507 1.37 -3.45 9.25
N GLU A 508 0.17 -3.38 8.70
CA GLU A 508 -0.96 -4.21 9.05
C GLU A 508 -0.71 -5.64 8.57
N ILE A 509 -0.99 -6.63 9.42
CA ILE A 509 -0.74 -8.05 9.14
C ILE A 509 -1.36 -8.48 7.79
N THR A 510 -2.58 -8.03 7.49
CA THR A 510 -3.28 -8.35 6.25
C THR A 510 -2.55 -7.80 5.02
N MET A 511 -2.01 -6.57 5.10
CA MET A 511 -1.24 -5.95 4.02
C MET A 511 0.01 -6.77 3.72
N ILE A 512 0.76 -7.13 4.76
CA ILE A 512 1.99 -7.90 4.65
C ILE A 512 1.71 -9.29 4.07
N ARG A 513 0.67 -9.98 4.55
CA ARG A 513 0.28 -11.29 4.02
C ARG A 513 -0.08 -11.21 2.53
N ASN A 514 -0.93 -10.26 2.14
CA ASN A 514 -1.35 -10.10 0.74
C ASN A 514 -0.15 -9.82 -0.18
N CYS A 515 0.74 -8.90 0.24
CA CYS A 515 1.90 -8.53 -0.56
C CYS A 515 2.91 -9.68 -0.65
N CYS A 516 3.27 -10.32 0.46
CA CYS A 516 4.21 -11.44 0.44
C CYS A 516 3.68 -12.63 -0.38
N LEU A 517 2.39 -12.96 -0.26
CA LEU A 517 1.77 -14.01 -1.07
C LEU A 517 1.70 -13.64 -2.56
N SER A 518 1.62 -12.35 -2.89
CA SER A 518 1.74 -11.86 -4.27
C SER A 518 3.17 -11.96 -4.77
N LEU A 519 4.17 -11.63 -3.92
CA LEU A 519 5.59 -11.73 -4.25
C LEU A 519 6.01 -13.17 -4.59
N CYS A 520 5.41 -14.18 -3.95
CA CYS A 520 5.64 -15.60 -4.28
C CYS A 520 5.21 -16.02 -5.70
N GLN A 521 4.45 -15.18 -6.41
CA GLN A 521 3.98 -15.49 -7.76
C GLN A 521 4.95 -15.01 -8.87
N PHE A 522 5.99 -14.26 -8.51
CA PHE A 522 6.98 -13.75 -9.45
C PHE A 522 8.22 -14.64 -9.53
N GLU A 523 8.89 -14.62 -10.69
CA GLU A 523 10.09 -15.40 -10.93
C GLU A 523 11.32 -14.65 -10.40
N ILE A 524 11.84 -15.08 -9.25
CA ILE A 524 13.08 -14.58 -8.66
C ILE A 524 14.26 -15.36 -9.29
N PRO A 525 15.36 -14.71 -9.74
CA PRO A 525 15.70 -13.30 -9.54
C PRO A 525 15.28 -12.36 -10.67
N GLN A 526 14.80 -12.87 -11.81
CA GLN A 526 14.57 -12.08 -13.03
C GLN A 526 13.62 -10.88 -12.79
N ASP A 527 12.54 -11.11 -12.05
CA ASP A 527 11.51 -10.09 -11.81
C ASP A 527 11.90 -9.10 -10.72
N MET A 528 12.80 -9.47 -9.82
CA MET A 528 13.10 -8.70 -8.60
C MET A 528 14.50 -8.05 -8.62
N HIS A 529 15.24 -8.16 -9.72
CA HIS A 529 16.65 -7.74 -9.79
C HIS A 529 16.91 -6.32 -9.23
N ASN A 530 16.10 -5.33 -9.63
CA ASN A 530 16.26 -3.93 -9.20
C ASN A 530 15.83 -3.67 -7.74
N SER A 531 14.90 -4.49 -7.23
CA SER A 531 14.25 -4.28 -5.93
C SER A 531 14.65 -5.33 -4.90
N TYR A 532 15.66 -6.16 -5.19
CA TYR A 532 16.09 -7.29 -4.37
C TYR A 532 16.53 -6.86 -2.97
N ILE A 533 17.50 -5.94 -2.86
CA ILE A 533 18.01 -5.45 -1.58
C ILE A 533 16.91 -4.72 -0.80
N ARG A 534 16.03 -4.00 -1.51
CA ARG A 534 14.87 -3.32 -0.92
C ARG A 534 13.90 -4.34 -0.30
N ALA A 535 13.53 -5.39 -1.06
CA ALA A 535 12.66 -6.46 -0.61
C ALA A 535 13.27 -7.24 0.57
N MET A 536 14.56 -7.61 0.50
CA MET A 536 15.26 -8.29 1.59
C MET A 536 15.22 -7.49 2.89
N ARG A 537 15.60 -6.21 2.84
CA ARG A 537 15.58 -5.32 4.02
C ARG A 537 14.19 -5.23 4.63
N LEU A 538 13.19 -5.04 3.78
CA LEU A 538 11.80 -4.92 4.21
C LEU A 538 11.30 -6.20 4.88
N LEU A 539 11.51 -7.36 4.24
CA LEU A 539 11.06 -8.65 4.77
C LEU A 539 11.76 -9.03 6.08
N LEU A 540 13.06 -8.75 6.21
CA LEU A 540 13.79 -8.94 7.46
C LEU A 540 13.21 -8.09 8.59
N ASN A 541 12.87 -6.82 8.32
CA ASN A 541 12.23 -5.95 9.30
C ASN A 541 10.80 -6.40 9.66
N MET A 542 10.05 -6.94 8.69
CA MET A 542 8.71 -7.47 8.96
C MET A 542 8.75 -8.75 9.80
N MET A 543 9.73 -9.62 9.58
CA MET A 543 9.92 -10.81 10.40
C MET A 543 10.11 -10.47 11.88
N GLU A 544 10.95 -9.48 12.20
CA GLU A 544 11.18 -9.02 13.58
C GLU A 544 9.93 -8.39 14.20
N LYS A 545 9.08 -7.79 13.37
CA LYS A 545 7.91 -7.04 13.85
C LYS A 545 6.74 -7.95 14.24
N PHE A 546 6.58 -9.11 13.62
CA PHE A 546 5.42 -9.97 13.82
C PHE A 546 5.80 -11.29 14.51
N ASP A 547 5.10 -11.60 15.60
CA ASP A 547 5.22 -12.87 16.32
C ASP A 547 4.19 -13.94 15.87
N ASP A 548 3.22 -13.55 15.04
CA ASP A 548 2.20 -14.46 14.52
C ASP A 548 2.81 -15.52 13.58
N PHE A 549 2.57 -16.79 13.91
CA PHE A 549 3.09 -17.95 13.17
C PHE A 549 2.82 -17.88 11.67
N MET A 550 1.59 -17.55 11.27
CA MET A 550 1.22 -17.56 9.85
C MET A 550 1.96 -16.48 9.05
N THR A 551 2.14 -15.29 9.64
CA THR A 551 2.85 -14.17 9.01
C THR A 551 4.35 -14.45 8.95
N GLN A 552 4.94 -14.93 10.05
CA GLN A 552 6.35 -15.36 10.07
C GLN A 552 6.61 -16.44 9.01
N ARG A 553 5.74 -17.45 8.91
CA ARG A 553 5.87 -18.52 7.91
C ARG A 553 5.90 -17.98 6.49
N ILE A 554 4.98 -17.08 6.15
CA ILE A 554 4.93 -16.46 4.81
C ILE A 554 6.20 -15.64 4.55
N VAL A 555 6.60 -14.78 5.48
CA VAL A 555 7.78 -13.89 5.31
C VAL A 555 9.07 -14.70 5.18
N VAL A 556 9.28 -15.68 6.06
CA VAL A 556 10.49 -16.53 6.05
C VAL A 556 10.56 -17.39 4.79
N HIS A 557 9.41 -17.84 4.26
CA HIS A 557 9.37 -18.56 2.99
C HIS A 557 9.77 -17.69 1.78
N VAL A 558 9.29 -16.44 1.72
CA VAL A 558 9.71 -15.49 0.68
C VAL A 558 11.21 -15.20 0.79
N LEU A 559 11.71 -14.95 2.01
CA LEU A 559 13.14 -14.73 2.26
C LEU A 559 13.99 -15.92 1.80
N ASN A 560 13.60 -17.15 2.15
CA ASN A 560 14.33 -18.35 1.73
C ASN A 560 14.31 -18.53 0.21
N THR A 561 13.17 -18.27 -0.44
CA THR A 561 13.07 -18.28 -1.91
C THR A 561 14.02 -17.25 -2.54
N MET A 562 14.11 -16.06 -1.96
CA MET A 562 15.05 -15.04 -2.41
C MET A 562 16.51 -15.41 -2.15
N ALA A 563 16.81 -16.13 -1.06
CA ALA A 563 18.15 -16.59 -0.71
C ALA A 563 18.69 -17.71 -1.63
N CYS A 564 17.82 -18.49 -2.27
CA CYS A 564 18.27 -19.53 -3.23
C CYS A 564 18.91 -18.96 -4.51
N HIS A 565 18.65 -17.69 -4.81
CA HIS A 565 18.99 -17.07 -6.10
C HIS A 565 20.10 -16.02 -6.00
N VAL A 566 20.70 -15.84 -4.81
CA VAL A 566 21.75 -14.86 -4.57
C VAL A 566 23.13 -15.43 -4.85
N GLU A 567 24.00 -14.64 -5.47
CA GLU A 567 25.41 -14.98 -5.72
C GLU A 567 26.34 -13.79 -5.41
N GLY A 568 27.58 -14.08 -5.02
CA GLY A 568 28.66 -13.09 -4.87
C GLY A 568 28.31 -11.90 -3.96
N GLU A 569 28.45 -10.68 -4.49
CA GLU A 569 28.27 -9.42 -3.76
C GLU A 569 26.89 -9.28 -3.10
N GLN A 570 25.85 -9.87 -3.69
CA GLN A 570 24.51 -9.78 -3.14
C GLN A 570 24.39 -10.60 -1.82
N LYS A 571 25.09 -11.73 -1.67
CA LYS A 571 25.13 -12.48 -0.39
C LYS A 571 25.82 -11.66 0.71
N LEU A 572 26.88 -10.93 0.36
CA LEU A 572 27.56 -10.00 1.27
C LEU A 572 26.62 -8.86 1.67
N ALA A 573 25.91 -8.26 0.70
CA ALA A 573 24.95 -7.21 0.98
C ALA A 573 23.79 -7.67 1.90
N VAL A 574 23.31 -8.92 1.75
CA VAL A 574 22.34 -9.50 2.68
C VAL A 574 22.93 -9.67 4.09
N GLY A 575 24.21 -10.06 4.20
CA GLY A 575 24.95 -10.06 5.45
C GLY A 575 25.02 -8.68 6.12
N GLU A 576 25.30 -7.62 5.35
CA GLU A 576 25.30 -6.23 5.85
C GLU A 576 23.94 -5.73 6.32
N LEU A 577 22.84 -6.40 5.95
CA LEU A 577 21.50 -6.12 6.51
C LEU A 577 21.26 -6.82 7.86
N HIS A 578 22.30 -7.42 8.45
CA HIS A 578 22.24 -8.23 9.67
C HIS A 578 21.32 -9.45 9.55
N ALA A 579 21.18 -10.02 8.35
CA ALA A 579 20.25 -11.12 8.11
C ALA A 579 20.59 -12.37 8.96
N VAL A 580 21.88 -12.67 9.17
CA VAL A 580 22.31 -13.82 9.97
C VAL A 580 21.86 -13.64 11.43
N GLU A 581 22.11 -12.46 11.98
CA GLU A 581 21.82 -12.09 13.35
C GLU A 581 20.32 -12.10 13.63
N LYS A 582 19.52 -11.54 12.72
CA LYS A 582 18.05 -11.49 12.83
C LYS A 582 17.40 -12.87 12.81
N LEU A 583 17.80 -13.72 11.86
CA LEU A 583 17.25 -15.08 11.75
C LEU A 583 17.69 -15.96 12.91
N LEU A 584 18.93 -15.82 13.38
CA LEU A 584 19.39 -16.57 14.55
C LEU A 584 18.66 -16.13 15.81
N ALA A 585 18.36 -14.84 15.98
CA ALA A 585 17.54 -14.34 17.09
C ALA A 585 16.12 -14.94 17.06
N LEU A 586 15.48 -15.04 15.89
CA LEU A 586 14.19 -15.72 15.73
C LEU A 586 14.27 -17.19 16.17
N ILE A 587 15.32 -17.91 15.74
CA ILE A 587 15.56 -19.31 16.13
C ILE A 587 15.77 -19.41 17.65
N CYS A 588 16.53 -18.50 18.26
CA CYS A 588 16.74 -18.46 19.70
C CYS A 588 15.42 -18.28 20.46
N THR A 589 14.56 -17.37 20.02
CA THR A 589 13.23 -17.16 20.62
C THR A 589 12.39 -18.43 20.54
N LYS A 590 12.34 -19.09 19.38
CA LYS A 590 11.61 -20.35 19.19
C LYS A 590 12.18 -21.48 20.06
N LEU A 591 13.51 -21.58 20.14
CA LEU A 591 14.23 -22.53 20.99
C LEU A 591 13.88 -22.32 22.47
N GLN A 592 13.89 -21.07 22.97
CA GLN A 592 13.52 -20.75 24.36
C GLN A 592 12.08 -21.16 24.66
N LEU A 593 11.15 -20.87 23.74
CA LEU A 593 9.75 -21.28 23.83
C LEU A 593 9.52 -22.80 23.66
N GLY A 594 10.54 -23.54 23.20
CA GLY A 594 10.43 -24.97 22.92
C GLY A 594 9.58 -25.29 21.69
N ILE A 595 9.49 -24.35 20.74
CA ILE A 595 8.73 -24.49 19.51
C ILE A 595 9.69 -24.88 18.38
N CYS A 596 9.43 -26.03 17.75
CA CYS A 596 10.11 -26.46 16.53
C CYS A 596 9.05 -26.59 15.42
N ASP A 597 8.81 -25.50 14.70
CA ASP A 597 7.84 -25.37 13.63
C ASP A 597 8.54 -25.15 12.27
N GLU A 598 7.76 -25.12 11.19
CA GLU A 598 8.27 -24.87 9.83
C GLU A 598 9.03 -23.53 9.73
N VAL A 599 8.66 -22.53 10.54
CA VAL A 599 9.36 -21.23 10.55
C VAL A 599 10.81 -21.41 10.97
N MET A 600 11.06 -22.16 12.05
CA MET A 600 12.40 -22.48 12.51
C MET A 600 13.19 -23.28 11.47
N GLU A 601 12.56 -24.30 10.86
CA GLU A 601 13.20 -25.11 9.83
C GLU A 601 13.62 -24.29 8.60
N VAL A 602 12.72 -23.43 8.10
CA VAL A 602 12.98 -22.57 6.94
C VAL A 602 13.96 -21.45 7.29
N ALA A 603 13.97 -20.95 8.53
CA ALA A 603 14.97 -20.00 9.01
C ALA A 603 16.39 -20.57 8.94
N TRP A 604 16.59 -21.83 9.37
CA TRP A 604 17.87 -22.52 9.19
C TRP A 604 18.20 -22.76 7.71
N SER A 605 17.21 -23.06 6.87
CA SER A 605 17.41 -23.17 5.41
C SER A 605 17.89 -21.85 4.80
N PHE A 606 17.34 -20.73 5.25
CA PHE A 606 17.76 -19.41 4.79
C PHE A 606 19.22 -19.15 5.18
N LEU A 607 19.58 -19.40 6.44
CA LEU A 607 20.96 -19.25 6.92
C LEU A 607 21.93 -20.15 6.15
N TRP A 608 21.53 -21.38 5.83
CA TRP A 608 22.31 -22.29 4.99
C TRP A 608 22.58 -21.70 3.60
N ASN A 609 21.56 -21.13 2.94
CA ASN A 609 21.70 -20.54 1.61
C ASN A 609 22.61 -19.29 1.57
N ILE A 610 22.54 -18.43 2.59
CA ILE A 610 23.34 -17.18 2.61
C ILE A 610 24.78 -17.38 3.10
N THR A 611 25.07 -18.48 3.80
CA THR A 611 26.44 -18.83 4.24
C THR A 611 27.22 -19.59 3.16
N ASP A 612 26.52 -20.21 2.21
CA ASP A 612 27.11 -20.96 1.11
C ASP A 612 28.06 -20.09 0.28
N GLU A 613 29.29 -20.58 0.08
CA GLU A 613 30.40 -19.89 -0.59
C GLU A 613 30.69 -18.46 -0.06
N THR A 614 30.29 -18.13 1.17
CA THR A 614 30.38 -16.75 1.72
C THR A 614 31.03 -16.74 3.11
N PRO A 615 32.38 -16.71 3.21
CA PRO A 615 33.10 -16.77 4.48
C PRO A 615 32.70 -15.69 5.50
N ALA A 616 32.44 -14.46 5.04
CA ALA A 616 32.01 -13.36 5.92
C ALA A 616 30.66 -13.65 6.62
N ASN A 617 29.73 -14.34 5.96
CA ASN A 617 28.46 -14.72 6.57
C ASN A 617 28.63 -15.89 7.55
N CYS A 618 29.56 -16.82 7.28
CA CYS A 618 29.96 -17.86 8.23
C CYS A 618 30.60 -17.25 9.49
N GLU A 619 31.47 -16.25 9.33
CA GLU A 619 32.06 -15.50 10.44
C GLU A 619 31.00 -14.79 11.28
N ARG A 620 30.02 -14.11 10.64
CA ARG A 620 28.89 -13.50 11.33
C ARG A 620 28.11 -14.51 12.16
N PHE A 621 27.82 -15.69 11.61
CA PHE A 621 27.12 -16.76 12.34
C PHE A 621 27.86 -17.19 13.60
N LEU A 622 29.18 -17.36 13.52
CA LEU A 622 30.01 -17.70 14.67
C LEU A 622 30.10 -16.55 15.70
N ALA A 623 30.16 -15.30 15.22
CA ALA A 623 30.27 -14.11 16.07
C ALA A 623 29.03 -13.87 16.96
N VAL A 624 27.85 -14.37 16.55
CA VAL A 624 26.61 -14.31 17.33
C VAL A 624 26.26 -15.63 18.01
N ASN A 625 27.28 -16.41 18.41
CA ASN A 625 27.14 -17.68 19.14
C ASN A 625 26.29 -18.74 18.43
N GLY A 626 26.30 -18.76 17.09
CA GLY A 626 25.53 -19.72 16.29
C GLY A 626 25.77 -21.19 16.64
N MET A 627 26.98 -21.53 17.10
CA MET A 627 27.31 -22.90 17.55
C MET A 627 26.64 -23.30 18.86
N GLU A 628 26.43 -22.37 19.79
CA GLU A 628 25.69 -22.62 21.03
C GLU A 628 24.21 -22.86 20.72
N VAL A 629 23.64 -22.07 19.80
CA VAL A 629 22.26 -22.22 19.33
C VAL A 629 22.08 -23.57 18.62
N PHE A 630 23.02 -23.96 17.76
CA PHE A 630 23.05 -25.28 17.12
C PHE A 630 22.99 -26.40 18.16
N TYR A 631 23.92 -26.39 19.14
CA TYR A 631 24.00 -27.43 20.16
C TYR A 631 22.71 -27.54 20.96
N ALA A 632 22.18 -26.41 21.43
CA ALA A 632 20.93 -26.39 22.19
C ALA A 632 19.72 -26.84 21.34
N CYS A 633 19.69 -26.55 20.04
CA CYS A 633 18.67 -27.08 19.14
C CYS A 633 18.80 -28.60 18.96
N SER A 634 20.02 -29.11 18.81
CA SER A 634 20.28 -30.56 18.68
C SER A 634 19.88 -31.34 19.92
N GLU A 635 20.13 -30.81 21.13
CA GLU A 635 19.70 -31.44 22.38
C GLU A 635 18.18 -31.37 22.58
N LYS A 636 17.57 -30.20 22.32
CA LYS A 636 16.15 -30.00 22.64
C LYS A 636 15.20 -30.63 21.63
N PHE A 637 15.59 -30.71 20.35
CA PHE A 637 14.73 -31.14 19.25
C PHE A 637 15.24 -32.41 18.57
N GLU A 638 15.66 -33.39 19.37
CA GLU A 638 16.09 -34.70 18.89
C GLU A 638 15.00 -35.38 18.04
N GLY A 639 15.40 -36.02 16.94
CA GLY A 639 14.48 -36.70 16.00
C GLY A 639 13.82 -35.79 14.95
N LYS A 640 14.04 -34.47 14.97
CA LYS A 640 13.57 -33.54 13.93
C LYS A 640 14.54 -33.54 12.74
N THR A 641 14.28 -34.45 11.79
CA THR A 641 15.17 -34.69 10.64
C THR A 641 15.37 -33.44 9.78
N GLU A 642 14.31 -32.74 9.38
CA GLU A 642 14.45 -31.59 8.47
C GLU A 642 15.22 -30.42 9.09
N LEU A 643 14.98 -30.13 10.37
CA LEU A 643 15.75 -29.17 11.15
C LEU A 643 17.24 -29.54 11.19
N ALA A 644 17.55 -30.80 11.55
CA ALA A 644 18.92 -31.30 11.57
C ALA A 644 19.59 -31.17 10.19
N ARG A 645 18.83 -31.39 9.10
CA ARG A 645 19.32 -31.27 7.72
C ARG A 645 19.84 -29.87 7.43
N ASN A 646 19.04 -28.87 7.78
CA ASN A 646 19.34 -27.47 7.50
C ASN A 646 20.49 -26.96 8.36
N MET A 647 20.49 -27.31 9.66
CA MET A 647 21.60 -26.99 10.55
C MET A 647 22.93 -27.56 10.04
N MET A 648 22.93 -28.82 9.61
CA MET A 648 24.14 -29.47 9.12
C MET A 648 24.61 -28.96 7.77
N GLY A 649 23.68 -28.57 6.89
CA GLY A 649 24.03 -27.89 5.65
C GLY A 649 24.85 -26.63 5.93
N LEU A 650 24.39 -25.79 6.87
CA LEU A 650 25.11 -24.59 7.28
C LEU A 650 26.48 -24.91 7.86
N LEU A 651 26.58 -25.89 8.77
CA LEU A 651 27.86 -26.29 9.36
C LEU A 651 28.84 -26.86 8.32
N GLY A 652 28.31 -27.51 7.26
CA GLY A 652 29.09 -27.87 6.08
C GLY A 652 29.80 -26.67 5.48
N ASN A 653 29.05 -25.59 5.20
CA ASN A 653 29.60 -24.35 4.65
C ASN A 653 30.64 -23.71 5.58
N VAL A 654 30.43 -23.74 6.90
CA VAL A 654 31.41 -23.24 7.88
C VAL A 654 32.68 -24.08 7.85
N ALA A 655 32.56 -25.41 7.81
CA ALA A 655 33.70 -26.33 7.76
C ALA A 655 34.51 -26.22 6.47
N GLU A 656 33.92 -25.78 5.37
CA GLU A 656 34.64 -25.49 4.13
C GLU A 656 35.65 -24.33 4.28
N VAL A 657 35.42 -23.41 5.22
CA VAL A 657 36.29 -22.25 5.48
C VAL A 657 37.40 -22.63 6.47
N SER A 658 38.63 -22.80 5.97
CA SER A 658 39.76 -23.27 6.77
C SER A 658 40.07 -22.44 8.03
N SER A 659 39.86 -21.12 8.01
CA SER A 659 40.09 -20.26 9.17
C SER A 659 39.07 -20.46 10.30
N LEU A 660 37.89 -21.00 10.00
CA LEU A 660 36.77 -21.13 10.94
C LEU A 660 36.64 -22.52 11.56
N ARG A 661 37.37 -23.52 11.03
CA ARG A 661 37.32 -24.92 11.51
C ARG A 661 37.64 -25.06 12.98
N ALA A 662 38.55 -24.23 13.51
CA ALA A 662 38.91 -24.23 14.93
C ALA A 662 37.70 -23.99 15.84
N ASN A 663 36.71 -23.20 15.40
CA ASN A 663 35.48 -22.94 16.16
C ASN A 663 34.54 -24.16 16.25
N LEU A 664 34.72 -25.15 15.37
CA LEU A 664 33.96 -26.41 15.37
C LEU A 664 34.63 -27.50 16.22
N MET A 665 35.91 -27.31 16.62
CA MET A 665 36.71 -28.28 17.38
C MET A 665 36.35 -28.27 18.87
N ASN A 666 35.12 -28.67 19.20
CA ASN A 666 34.61 -28.79 20.57
C ASN A 666 34.05 -30.19 20.81
N ALA A 667 34.41 -30.82 21.93
CA ALA A 667 34.01 -32.18 22.27
C ALA A 667 32.49 -32.40 22.24
N ASN A 668 31.71 -31.41 22.69
CA ASN A 668 30.25 -31.49 22.71
C ASN A 668 29.67 -31.50 21.28
N TYR A 669 30.20 -30.67 20.38
CA TYR A 669 29.74 -30.62 18.99
C TYR A 669 30.12 -31.89 18.23
N ILE A 670 31.35 -32.39 18.43
CA ILE A 670 31.80 -33.66 17.84
C ILE A 670 30.97 -34.83 18.36
N ALA A 671 30.62 -34.86 19.65
CA ALA A 671 29.74 -35.87 20.22
C ALA A 671 28.35 -35.86 19.55
N VAL A 672 27.77 -34.68 19.29
CA VAL A 672 26.52 -34.53 18.54
C VAL A 672 26.67 -35.10 17.12
N PHE A 673 27.75 -34.77 16.39
CA PHE A 673 27.99 -35.31 15.05
C PHE A 673 28.11 -36.84 15.04
N LEU A 674 28.82 -37.41 16.02
CA LEU A 674 28.99 -38.85 16.16
C LEU A 674 27.70 -39.56 16.59
N ASN A 675 26.90 -38.97 17.48
CA ASN A 675 25.61 -39.52 17.91
C ASN A 675 24.63 -39.56 16.73
N LEU A 676 24.57 -38.49 15.93
CA LEU A 676 23.72 -38.43 14.73
C LEU A 676 24.16 -39.46 13.68
N LEU A 677 25.47 -39.69 13.52
CA LEU A 677 26.03 -40.74 12.66
C LEU A 677 25.61 -42.16 13.10
N ARG A 678 25.53 -42.41 14.41
CA ARG A 678 25.15 -43.71 14.99
C ARG A 678 23.64 -43.97 14.94
N TYR A 679 22.82 -42.97 15.24
CA TYR A 679 21.35 -43.06 15.19
C TYR A 679 20.85 -43.51 13.82
N SER A 680 21.54 -43.10 12.76
CA SER A 680 21.25 -43.49 11.39
C SER A 680 21.72 -44.88 10.98
N ASN A 681 22.54 -45.60 11.77
CA ASN A 681 22.91 -46.99 11.47
C ASN A 681 21.91 -47.99 12.07
N GLU A 682 21.33 -47.71 13.25
CA GLU A 682 20.39 -48.63 13.92
C GLU A 682 18.97 -48.59 13.32
N GLY A 683 18.55 -47.45 12.76
CA GLY A 683 17.25 -47.31 12.09
C GLY A 683 17.11 -48.11 10.79
N ILE A 684 18.23 -48.57 10.21
CA ILE A 684 18.26 -49.34 8.97
C ILE A 684 17.74 -50.76 9.22
N GLU A 685 18.18 -51.43 10.28
CA GLU A 685 17.76 -52.80 10.60
C GLU A 685 16.31 -52.89 11.12
N ILE A 686 15.89 -51.95 11.97
CA ILE A 686 14.55 -51.98 12.57
C ILE A 686 13.47 -51.69 11.52
N SER A 687 13.72 -50.80 10.56
CA SER A 687 12.77 -50.46 9.48
C SER A 687 12.67 -51.56 8.41
N TYR A 688 13.75 -52.31 8.18
CA TYR A 688 13.79 -53.40 7.21
C TYR A 688 13.12 -54.68 7.74
N ASN A 689 13.25 -54.95 9.04
CA ASN A 689 12.68 -56.14 9.68
C ASN A 689 11.20 -56.01 10.11
N SER A 690 10.59 -54.81 10.01
CA SER A 690 9.23 -54.56 10.51
C SER A 690 8.15 -54.32 9.44
N ALA A 691 8.45 -54.35 8.13
CA ALA A 691 7.46 -54.01 7.09
C ALA A 691 7.51 -54.92 5.84
N GLY A 692 6.44 -55.71 5.63
CA GLY A 692 6.24 -56.58 4.48
C GLY A 692 5.65 -55.91 3.22
N PHE A 693 6.08 -56.41 2.06
CA PHE A 693 5.53 -56.36 0.69
C PHE A 693 5.12 -55.00 0.02
N VAL A 694 5.89 -54.68 -1.03
CA VAL A 694 5.59 -53.94 -2.30
C VAL A 694 5.22 -52.44 -2.26
N ILE A 695 4.47 -51.91 -1.30
CA ILE A 695 4.31 -50.43 -1.14
C ILE A 695 5.57 -49.78 -0.51
N VAL A 696 6.38 -50.63 0.13
CA VAL A 696 7.57 -50.29 0.89
C VAL A 696 8.75 -49.86 0.01
N VAL A 697 8.88 -50.30 -1.24
CA VAL A 697 10.09 -50.00 -2.05
C VAL A 697 10.22 -48.51 -2.36
N VAL A 698 9.12 -47.77 -2.58
CA VAL A 698 9.19 -46.32 -2.82
C VAL A 698 9.43 -45.55 -1.53
N LEU A 699 8.75 -45.91 -0.43
CA LEU A 699 8.91 -45.25 0.87
C LEU A 699 10.24 -45.59 1.57
N VAL A 700 10.74 -46.82 1.41
CA VAL A 700 12.06 -47.24 1.90
C VAL A 700 13.15 -46.65 1.05
N ASN A 701 13.05 -46.61 -0.29
CA ASN A 701 14.04 -45.86 -1.08
C ASN A 701 14.01 -44.36 -0.76
N PHE A 702 12.83 -43.79 -0.46
CA PHE A 702 12.70 -42.39 -0.05
C PHE A 702 13.34 -42.13 1.32
N LYS A 703 13.00 -42.92 2.35
CA LYS A 703 13.63 -42.82 3.68
C LYS A 703 15.13 -43.11 3.64
N PHE A 704 15.54 -44.14 2.90
CA PHE A 704 16.93 -44.55 2.73
C PHE A 704 17.76 -43.48 2.00
N GLY A 705 17.22 -42.88 0.94
CA GLY A 705 17.91 -41.82 0.22
C GLY A 705 17.91 -40.47 0.94
N LEU A 706 16.93 -40.19 1.80
CA LEU A 706 16.97 -39.05 2.71
C LEU A 706 18.06 -39.26 3.77
N GLN A 707 18.11 -40.46 4.37
CA GLN A 707 19.10 -40.87 5.37
C GLN A 707 20.54 -40.86 4.83
N CYS A 708 20.77 -41.35 3.61
CA CYS A 708 22.08 -41.24 2.95
C CYS A 708 22.50 -39.78 2.69
N PHE A 709 21.54 -38.90 2.39
CA PHE A 709 21.82 -37.48 2.21
C PHE A 709 22.17 -36.79 3.53
N PHE A 710 21.50 -37.15 4.63
CA PHE A 710 21.84 -36.70 5.97
C PHE A 710 23.29 -37.04 6.32
N LEU A 711 23.62 -38.32 6.28
CA LEU A 711 24.95 -38.80 6.59
C LEU A 711 26.03 -38.19 5.68
N PHE A 712 25.71 -37.92 4.41
CA PHE A 712 26.63 -37.24 3.49
C PHE A 712 27.07 -35.87 4.02
N LEU A 713 26.15 -35.04 4.52
CA LEU A 713 26.45 -33.72 5.08
C LEU A 713 27.31 -33.83 6.35
N PHE A 714 26.96 -34.76 7.25
CA PHE A 714 27.71 -35.00 8.51
C PHE A 714 29.16 -35.39 8.25
N LEU A 715 29.36 -36.37 7.38
CA LEU A 715 30.69 -36.84 7.03
C LEU A 715 31.49 -35.77 6.30
N GLY A 716 30.85 -34.89 5.54
CA GLY A 716 31.51 -33.74 4.91
C GLY A 716 32.12 -32.79 5.95
N VAL A 717 31.36 -32.44 7.00
CA VAL A 717 31.88 -31.61 8.11
C VAL A 717 33.08 -32.30 8.77
N LEU A 718 32.94 -33.57 9.17
CA LEU A 718 34.03 -34.30 9.83
C LEU A 718 35.26 -34.46 8.91
N ALA A 719 35.06 -34.73 7.62
CA ALA A 719 36.15 -34.83 6.65
C ALA A 719 36.92 -33.51 6.51
N HIS A 720 36.21 -32.36 6.51
CA HIS A 720 36.85 -31.05 6.51
C HIS A 720 37.63 -30.78 7.80
N LEU A 721 37.12 -31.16 8.97
CA LEU A 721 37.86 -31.04 10.23
C LEU A 721 39.11 -31.94 10.24
N LEU A 722 38.99 -33.18 9.77
CA LEU A 722 40.10 -34.13 9.68
C LEU A 722 41.16 -33.72 8.65
N SER A 723 40.81 -32.92 7.65
CA SER A 723 41.71 -32.47 6.58
C SER A 723 42.83 -31.54 7.06
N ASP A 724 42.65 -30.92 8.22
CA ASP A 724 43.61 -29.98 8.80
C ASP A 724 44.83 -30.67 9.43
N GLY A 725 44.79 -32.00 9.57
CA GLY A 725 45.86 -32.81 10.14
C GLY A 725 45.84 -32.90 11.67
N PRO A 726 46.63 -33.82 12.25
CA PRO A 726 46.63 -34.11 13.69
C PRO A 726 47.06 -32.92 14.56
N GLU A 727 47.94 -32.06 14.05
CA GLU A 727 48.46 -30.91 14.79
C GLU A 727 47.39 -29.87 15.13
N LYS A 728 46.31 -29.83 14.34
CA LYS A 728 45.18 -28.91 14.52
C LYS A 728 43.99 -29.55 15.23
N TRP A 729 44.08 -30.83 15.58
CA TRP A 729 43.01 -31.54 16.29
C TRP A 729 43.06 -31.22 17.78
N SER A 730 42.20 -30.30 18.23
CA SER A 730 42.15 -29.83 19.63
C SER A 730 40.98 -30.40 20.44
N VAL A 731 40.31 -31.45 19.96
CA VAL A 731 39.11 -31.99 20.60
C VAL A 731 39.47 -32.85 21.81
N GLU A 732 39.05 -32.43 23.01
CA GLU A 732 39.28 -33.18 24.23
C GLU A 732 38.45 -34.49 24.27
N GLY A 733 39.07 -35.59 24.73
CA GLY A 733 38.38 -36.86 24.96
C GLY A 733 38.01 -37.69 23.72
N THR A 734 38.18 -37.15 22.51
CA THR A 734 37.91 -37.87 21.26
C THR A 734 39.13 -37.78 20.33
N SER A 735 39.76 -38.92 20.03
CA SER A 735 40.94 -38.92 19.15
C SER A 735 40.55 -38.78 17.68
N GLN A 736 41.45 -38.16 16.89
CA GLN A 736 41.29 -38.03 15.45
C GLN A 736 41.15 -39.41 14.79
N GLU A 737 41.93 -40.39 15.22
CA GLU A 737 41.92 -41.76 14.71
C GLU A 737 40.57 -42.44 14.93
N TYR A 738 39.94 -42.19 16.08
CA TYR A 738 38.61 -42.73 16.39
C TYR A 738 37.56 -42.20 15.40
N VAL A 739 37.54 -40.88 15.17
CA VAL A 739 36.63 -40.26 14.20
C VAL A 739 36.90 -40.78 12.79
N SER A 740 38.17 -40.85 12.36
CA SER A 740 38.54 -41.42 11.06
C SER A 740 38.04 -42.87 10.89
N GLN A 741 38.13 -43.71 11.91
CA GLN A 741 37.65 -45.09 11.86
C GLN A 741 36.12 -45.17 11.72
N GLU A 742 35.37 -44.33 12.43
CA GLU A 742 33.91 -44.28 12.30
C GLU A 742 33.48 -43.82 10.89
N ILE A 743 34.14 -42.82 10.31
CA ILE A 743 33.89 -42.40 8.92
C ILE A 743 34.12 -43.58 7.96
N ILE A 744 35.26 -44.27 8.06
CA ILE A 744 35.58 -45.39 7.18
C ILE A 744 34.55 -46.52 7.31
N LYS A 745 34.18 -46.85 8.55
CA LYS A 745 33.18 -47.89 8.85
C LYS A 745 31.85 -47.58 8.18
N VAL A 746 31.41 -46.33 8.27
CA VAL A 746 30.12 -45.89 7.71
C VAL A 746 30.16 -45.82 6.18
N VAL A 747 31.16 -45.14 5.58
CA VAL A 747 31.23 -44.98 4.11
C VAL A 747 31.30 -46.32 3.38
N ARG A 748 31.99 -47.32 3.96
CA ARG A 748 32.11 -48.66 3.36
C ARG A 748 30.80 -49.44 3.28
N GLN A 749 29.83 -49.10 4.13
CA GLN A 749 28.53 -49.78 4.17
C GLN A 749 27.53 -49.17 3.19
N TRP A 750 27.88 -48.07 2.49
CA TRP A 750 26.95 -47.33 1.66
C TRP A 750 26.89 -47.80 0.20
N PRO A 751 25.68 -48.06 -0.33
CA PRO A 751 25.50 -48.31 -1.75
C PRO A 751 25.86 -47.09 -2.59
N LEU A 752 26.62 -47.28 -3.66
CA LEU A 752 27.01 -46.21 -4.59
C LEU A 752 25.84 -45.62 -5.37
N ASP A 753 24.74 -46.36 -5.53
CA ASP A 753 23.51 -45.95 -6.21
C ASP A 753 22.49 -45.26 -5.28
N SER A 754 22.85 -45.06 -4.01
CA SER A 754 22.00 -44.37 -3.03
C SER A 754 21.60 -42.99 -3.53
N ARG A 755 20.30 -42.82 -3.81
CA ARG A 755 19.74 -41.54 -4.28
C ARG A 755 19.81 -40.50 -3.17
N ARG A 756 20.35 -39.32 -3.47
CA ARG A 756 20.24 -38.15 -2.59
C ARG A 756 18.85 -37.55 -2.85
N TYR A 757 17.88 -37.76 -1.95
CA TYR A 757 16.60 -37.06 -2.04
C TYR A 757 16.80 -35.60 -1.62
N ILE A 758 17.14 -34.79 -2.62
CA ILE A 758 17.04 -33.35 -2.54
C ILE A 758 15.55 -33.08 -2.76
N ASN A 759 14.76 -33.02 -1.69
CA ASN A 759 13.35 -32.68 -1.81
C ASN A 759 13.24 -31.24 -2.31
N TYR A 760 13.12 -31.11 -3.62
CA TYR A 760 12.63 -29.90 -4.27
C TYR A 760 11.14 -29.81 -3.91
N SER A 761 10.80 -28.97 -2.93
CA SER A 761 9.44 -28.45 -2.84
C SER A 761 9.10 -27.82 -4.18
N SER A 762 7.90 -28.11 -4.67
CA SER A 762 7.43 -28.13 -6.06
C SER A 762 7.43 -26.81 -6.83
N SER A 763 8.23 -25.82 -6.44
CA SER A 763 8.30 -24.49 -7.08
C SER A 763 9.73 -24.08 -7.46
N CYS A 764 10.77 -24.79 -7.01
CA CYS A 764 12.17 -24.48 -7.33
C CYS A 764 12.87 -25.77 -7.73
N GLN A 765 12.54 -26.29 -8.91
CA GLN A 765 13.32 -27.34 -9.53
C GLN A 765 14.63 -26.70 -10.01
N PHE A 766 15.78 -27.20 -9.51
CA PHE A 766 17.17 -26.74 -9.72
C PHE A 766 17.74 -25.84 -8.62
N CYS A 767 18.83 -26.32 -8.01
CA CYS A 767 19.69 -25.74 -6.96
C CYS A 767 19.33 -26.32 -5.60
N ILE A 768 20.12 -27.23 -5.03
CA ILE A 768 21.05 -26.81 -3.96
C ILE A 768 22.28 -27.72 -3.76
N ILE A 769 22.50 -28.85 -4.45
CA ILE A 769 23.74 -29.64 -4.21
C ILE A 769 24.61 -29.76 -5.46
N SER A 770 25.30 -28.67 -5.76
CA SER A 770 26.58 -28.57 -6.48
C SER A 770 26.52 -27.47 -7.53
N ARG A 771 26.68 -26.22 -7.11
CA ARG A 771 27.22 -25.18 -8.00
C ARG A 771 28.76 -25.27 -8.06
N SER A 772 29.42 -25.83 -7.04
CA SER A 772 30.86 -26.07 -7.02
C SER A 772 31.26 -27.48 -6.60
N PHE A 773 32.24 -28.08 -7.31
CA PHE A 773 32.92 -29.31 -6.90
C PHE A 773 34.16 -29.04 -6.04
N GLU A 774 34.56 -27.76 -5.93
CA GLU A 774 35.81 -27.34 -5.29
C GLU A 774 35.96 -27.84 -3.84
N PRO A 775 34.93 -27.86 -2.99
CA PRO A 775 35.08 -28.39 -1.62
C PRO A 775 35.48 -29.87 -1.58
N ILE A 776 34.88 -30.68 -2.45
CA ILE A 776 35.17 -32.13 -2.54
C ILE A 776 36.54 -32.36 -3.19
N ILE A 777 36.88 -31.58 -4.22
CA ILE A 777 38.20 -31.64 -4.88
C ILE A 777 39.32 -31.27 -3.91
N ARG A 778 39.11 -30.28 -3.04
CA ARG A 778 40.09 -29.93 -2.00
C ARG A 778 40.35 -31.09 -1.05
N LEU A 779 39.31 -31.86 -0.69
CA LEU A 779 39.45 -33.04 0.16
C LEU A 779 40.10 -34.22 -0.54
N LEU A 780 39.95 -34.37 -1.87
CA LEU A 780 40.70 -35.37 -2.63
C LEU A 780 42.22 -35.17 -2.55
N ARG A 781 42.69 -33.92 -2.43
CA ARG A 781 44.13 -33.63 -2.34
C ARG A 781 44.75 -34.04 -1.00
N VAL A 782 43.93 -34.43 -0.02
CA VAL A 782 44.37 -34.86 1.31
C VAL A 782 44.64 -36.37 1.29
N SER A 783 45.81 -36.76 0.78
CA SER A 783 46.24 -38.17 0.70
C SER A 783 46.55 -38.79 2.07
N ASP A 784 46.81 -37.95 3.06
CA ASP A 784 47.48 -38.35 4.30
C ASP A 784 46.48 -38.85 5.36
N ASN A 785 45.17 -38.64 5.14
CA ASN A 785 44.11 -39.18 5.97
C ASN A 785 43.18 -40.09 5.13
N PRO A 786 43.27 -41.43 5.27
CA PRO A 786 42.49 -42.37 4.48
C PRO A 786 40.98 -42.20 4.58
N ALA A 787 40.47 -41.69 5.72
CA ALA A 787 39.04 -41.47 5.92
C ALA A 787 38.51 -40.32 5.07
N VAL A 788 39.27 -39.21 5.02
CA VAL A 788 38.95 -38.02 4.21
C VAL A 788 38.96 -38.37 2.73
N HIS A 789 40.02 -39.05 2.30
CA HIS A 789 40.17 -39.45 0.90
C HIS A 789 39.08 -40.44 0.47
N LEU A 790 38.75 -41.43 1.32
CA LEU A 790 37.66 -42.38 1.06
C LEU A 790 36.31 -41.69 0.92
N TRP A 791 35.99 -40.73 1.80
CA TRP A 791 34.74 -39.97 1.70
C TRP A 791 34.70 -39.13 0.42
N ALA A 792 35.77 -38.43 0.07
CA ALA A 792 35.83 -37.58 -1.12
C ALA A 792 35.69 -38.38 -2.42
N VAL A 793 36.35 -39.55 -2.51
CA VAL A 793 36.22 -40.47 -3.65
C VAL A 793 34.80 -41.04 -3.73
N TRP A 794 34.23 -41.49 -2.61
CA TRP A 794 32.85 -41.99 -2.58
C TRP A 794 31.85 -40.91 -2.98
N ALA A 795 32.02 -39.68 -2.48
CA ALA A 795 31.17 -38.53 -2.77
C ALA A 795 31.07 -38.24 -4.28
N LEU A 796 32.20 -38.28 -4.98
CA LEU A 796 32.28 -38.11 -6.43
C LEU A 796 31.70 -39.30 -7.18
N ALA A 797 32.07 -40.53 -6.79
CA ALA A 797 31.58 -41.75 -7.42
C ALA A 797 30.04 -41.88 -7.32
N ASN A 798 29.46 -41.54 -6.17
CA ASN A 798 28.00 -41.51 -6.01
C ASN A 798 27.35 -40.39 -6.85
N LEU A 799 27.95 -39.19 -6.94
CA LEU A 799 27.45 -38.11 -7.81
C LEU A 799 27.39 -38.52 -9.28
N THR A 800 28.43 -39.20 -9.78
CA THR A 800 28.50 -39.69 -11.18
C THR A 800 27.56 -40.85 -11.45
N THR A 801 27.24 -41.65 -10.43
CA THR A 801 26.37 -42.83 -10.56
C THR A 801 24.89 -42.45 -10.54
N VAL A 802 24.51 -41.51 -9.67
CA VAL A 802 23.11 -41.13 -9.46
C VAL A 802 22.65 -40.02 -10.42
N ASN A 803 23.58 -39.22 -10.94
CA ASN A 803 23.27 -38.00 -11.70
C ASN A 803 24.03 -37.94 -13.03
N GLY A 804 23.60 -38.75 -14.01
CA GLY A 804 24.31 -38.97 -15.28
C GLY A 804 24.63 -37.74 -16.14
N LYS A 805 23.98 -36.59 -15.91
CA LYS A 805 24.31 -35.31 -16.57
C LYS A 805 25.57 -34.62 -15.99
N LYS A 806 25.94 -34.89 -14.73
CA LYS A 806 27.14 -34.32 -14.07
C LYS A 806 28.42 -35.12 -14.36
N SER A 807 28.28 -36.35 -14.86
CA SER A 807 29.41 -37.24 -15.19
C SER A 807 30.33 -36.69 -16.30
N PHE A 808 29.81 -35.80 -17.16
CA PHE A 808 30.60 -35.12 -18.20
C PHE A 808 31.50 -33.99 -17.65
N LEU A 809 31.11 -33.33 -16.56
CA LEU A 809 31.86 -32.19 -16.00
C LEU A 809 33.10 -32.64 -15.22
N ILE A 810 33.02 -33.80 -14.55
CA ILE A 810 34.12 -34.38 -13.76
C ILE A 810 35.23 -34.94 -14.65
N PHE A 811 34.92 -35.34 -15.90
CA PHE A 811 35.94 -35.85 -16.84
C PHE A 811 36.96 -34.78 -17.29
N PHE A 812 36.65 -33.49 -17.06
CA PHE A 812 37.51 -32.34 -17.41
C PHE A 812 38.30 -31.76 -16.23
N VAL A 813 37.95 -32.14 -14.99
CA VAL A 813 38.62 -31.74 -13.74
C VAL A 813 39.59 -32.85 -13.34
#